data_AF-A0A521G3U5-F1
#
_entry.id   AF-A0A521G3U5-F1
#
_cell.length_a   1.000
_cell.length_b   1.000
_cell.length_c   1.000
_cell.angle_alpha   90.00
_cell.angle_beta   90.00
_cell.angle_gamma   90.00
#
_symmetry.space_group_name_H-M   'P 1'
#
loop_
_entity.id
_entity.type
_entity.pdbx_description
1 polymer ?
#
loop_
_entity_poly.entity_id
_entity_poly.type
_entity_poly.pdbx_seq_one_letter_code
_entity_poly.pdbx_strand_id
1 'polypeptide(L)'
;MECSTIISLRCQFFLRRSVEKYILMNIGFLLGSPGISGGSYVIYEHASRLKRKGHRVAIITRQNVKPEEHAWHSSASELDWLTVKQARAEHFDIVLATWWETFFLLRQLKAVHYVYFVQSIESRFFDLPNPLNFRNTENLIWQKLCEKTYACTIPVITEAAWIQKYLYRNYNKWPFLVRNGIRKDIYTAVGEAVDPRKPGRFRVLVEGPVEVSFKNVPISLRLARRAGADEVWLLTSSDIKAHPDADRVFSRVPIHETPAVYRSCDLVLKLSHVEGMFGPPLEMFHCGGTALVYDVTGHDEYIVHDQNAYVAATDDEEQVVRLLRHLKENPAELERLKQGGAATAAAWPDWEACAVQFEQALLKIAVERPASRKYLSKYTKALYDTLKSSVRAKAQEIFATREKAEWLGNTADLHNFVHFFWDSQGKFTDKKSQQRHYRSGKWVKFTFELRVDELPLWLKIDPSLHVGITEISSITLQNKTQDTEILIFQEPDEFSLLLLTGDIKWIFPERKNVMLSYGPHSGFILPSIEADKVCIGDLLECSIKIKETGIQQFFTGKQISIVDTTKKVRQDESDRRNVVHLYWDKDGKFSDNELQQHYPAEEWATISFELPVEESPLWLRLDPSRRVGIIEIAFITVRNKTQNRDIMTFRKQEEFQILFLSGDLKWIFSDRKDVAFSKGKYPILVLPKIESSEVAFGDLLEISIKLKESGVQQFFDEHPVSFANGIKPCESALSSWRKRILRQQ
;
A
#
# COMPACT_ATOMS: atom_id res chain seq x y z
N MET A 1 2.58 48.96 51.37
CA MET A 1 2.59 48.32 50.04
C MET A 1 3.45 47.04 50.00
N GLU A 2 3.65 46.35 51.14
CA GLU A 2 4.44 45.09 51.18
C GLU A 2 3.68 43.87 51.73
N CYS A 3 2.44 44.02 52.23
CA CYS A 3 1.65 42.87 52.70
C CYS A 3 0.87 42.14 51.58
N SER A 4 0.60 42.77 50.44
CA SER A 4 -0.21 42.20 49.36
C SER A 4 0.56 41.22 48.47
N THR A 5 1.88 41.37 48.33
CA THR A 5 2.71 40.51 47.47
C THR A 5 3.07 39.18 48.14
N ILE A 6 3.23 39.18 49.47
CA ILE A 6 3.60 37.97 50.24
C ILE A 6 2.40 37.01 50.39
N ILE A 7 1.17 37.53 50.46
CA ILE A 7 -0.05 36.71 50.52
C ILE A 7 -0.33 36.04 49.15
N SER A 8 -0.03 36.70 48.03
CA SER A 8 -0.17 36.13 46.68
C SER A 8 0.80 34.97 46.43
N LEU A 9 2.08 35.12 46.83
CA LEU A 9 3.09 34.08 46.67
C LEU A 9 2.88 32.90 47.63
N ARG A 10 2.48 33.13 48.88
CA ARG A 10 2.11 32.03 49.80
C ARG A 10 0.83 31.32 49.37
N CYS A 11 -0.19 32.02 48.88
CA CYS A 11 -1.37 31.36 48.31
C CYS A 11 -1.05 30.58 47.03
N GLN A 12 -0.18 31.06 46.14
CA GLN A 12 0.25 30.29 44.96
C GLN A 12 1.13 29.09 45.32
N PHE A 13 1.99 29.19 46.34
CA PHE A 13 2.79 28.06 46.82
C PHE A 13 1.96 27.01 47.58
N PHE A 14 0.96 27.46 48.35
CA PHE A 14 0.05 26.58 49.09
C PHE A 14 -1.00 25.96 48.16
N LEU A 15 -1.47 26.67 47.13
CA LEU A 15 -2.28 26.09 46.05
C LEU A 15 -1.45 25.12 45.19
N ARG A 16 -0.18 25.38 44.89
CA ARG A 16 0.66 24.41 44.17
C ARG A 16 0.86 23.09 44.93
N ARG A 17 1.06 23.14 46.25
CA ARG A 17 1.18 21.92 47.08
C ARG A 17 -0.17 21.25 47.38
N SER A 18 -1.29 21.93 47.20
CA SER A 18 -2.64 21.40 47.47
C SER A 18 -3.41 20.98 46.21
N VAL A 19 -2.96 21.40 45.02
CA VAL A 19 -3.56 21.10 43.70
C VAL A 19 -2.78 20.02 42.93
N GLU A 20 -1.64 19.54 43.44
CA GLU A 20 -1.03 18.25 43.01
C GLU A 20 -1.94 17.03 43.33
N LYS A 21 -3.10 17.26 43.96
CA LYS A 21 -4.18 16.28 44.15
C LYS A 21 -4.93 16.02 42.82
N TYR A 22 -4.55 14.92 42.17
CA TYR A 22 -5.29 14.13 41.17
C TYR A 22 -6.05 14.92 40.10
N ILE A 23 -5.35 15.41 39.09
CA ILE A 23 -6.00 15.75 37.81
C ILE A 23 -6.40 14.43 37.14
N LEU A 24 -7.64 14.01 37.33
CA LEU A 24 -8.21 12.91 36.56
C LEU A 24 -8.33 13.36 35.10
N MET A 25 -7.92 12.49 34.19
CA MET A 25 -7.86 12.76 32.75
C MET A 25 -8.70 11.73 32.01
N ASN A 26 -9.30 12.14 30.90
CA ASN A 26 -9.86 11.25 29.89
C ASN A 26 -8.82 10.99 28.80
N ILE A 27 -8.32 9.76 28.74
CA ILE A 27 -7.15 9.36 27.95
C ILE A 27 -7.57 8.33 26.90
N GLY A 28 -7.27 8.59 25.63
CA GLY A 28 -7.48 7.63 24.54
C GLY A 28 -6.17 7.07 23.99
N PHE A 29 -6.02 5.76 23.90
CA PHE A 29 -4.91 5.10 23.21
C PHE A 29 -5.38 4.54 21.87
N LEU A 30 -4.89 5.09 20.75
CA LEU A 30 -5.16 4.53 19.43
C LEU A 30 -4.28 3.31 19.18
N LEU A 31 -4.88 2.14 19.11
CA LEU A 31 -4.20 0.85 19.01
C LEU A 31 -4.22 0.31 17.57
N GLY A 32 -3.07 -0.19 17.11
CA GLY A 32 -2.92 -0.81 15.79
C GLY A 32 -3.51 -2.23 15.71
N SER A 33 -3.21 -3.07 16.70
CA SER A 33 -3.69 -4.46 16.78
C SER A 33 -3.98 -4.86 18.23
N PRO A 34 -5.12 -5.52 18.51
CA PRO A 34 -5.43 -6.02 19.86
C PRO A 34 -4.68 -7.31 20.24
N GLY A 35 -4.11 -7.99 19.25
CA GLY A 35 -3.46 -9.30 19.42
C GLY A 35 -2.11 -9.26 20.16
N ILE A 36 -1.57 -10.45 20.42
CA ILE A 36 -0.31 -10.67 21.14
C ILE A 36 0.84 -9.96 20.41
N SER A 37 1.40 -8.93 21.06
CA SER A 37 2.65 -8.29 20.64
C SER A 37 3.25 -7.53 21.82
N GLY A 38 4.57 -7.33 21.80
CA GLY A 38 5.26 -6.51 22.81
C GLY A 38 4.71 -5.08 22.88
N GLY A 39 4.43 -4.47 21.72
CA GLY A 39 3.87 -3.12 21.66
C GLY A 39 2.48 -3.00 22.28
N SER A 40 1.60 -3.96 22.04
CA SER A 40 0.26 -4.00 22.65
C SER A 40 0.34 -4.29 24.15
N TYR A 41 1.28 -5.13 24.58
CA TYR A 41 1.50 -5.45 25.99
C TYR A 41 1.84 -4.20 26.81
N VAL A 42 2.82 -3.42 26.36
CA VAL A 42 3.24 -2.16 27.02
C VAL A 42 2.07 -1.17 27.11
N ILE A 43 1.26 -1.06 26.05
CA ILE A 43 0.07 -0.18 26.03
C ILE A 43 -0.93 -0.61 27.10
N TYR A 44 -1.25 -1.90 27.19
CA TYR A 44 -2.18 -2.41 28.20
C TYR A 44 -1.65 -2.26 29.62
N GLU A 45 -0.36 -2.46 29.83
CA GLU A 45 0.26 -2.30 31.14
C GLU A 45 0.18 -0.84 31.64
N HIS A 46 0.42 0.15 30.77
CA HIS A 46 0.20 1.56 31.11
C HIS A 46 -1.29 1.92 31.24
N ALA A 47 -2.13 1.53 30.27
CA ALA A 47 -3.54 1.88 30.24
C ALA A 47 -4.31 1.36 31.46
N SER A 48 -4.11 0.10 31.83
CA SER A 48 -4.78 -0.52 32.99
C SER A 48 -4.39 0.15 34.30
N ARG A 49 -3.12 0.54 34.46
CA ARG A 49 -2.64 1.24 35.67
C ARG A 49 -3.13 2.66 35.77
N LEU A 50 -3.17 3.39 34.65
CA LEU A 50 -3.80 4.72 34.61
C LEU A 50 -5.28 4.61 35.00
N LYS A 51 -5.99 3.58 34.52
CA LYS A 51 -7.38 3.33 34.94
C LYS A 51 -7.49 3.04 36.44
N ARG A 52 -6.62 2.20 37.00
CA ARG A 52 -6.55 1.92 38.46
C ARG A 52 -6.27 3.17 39.31
N LYS A 53 -5.56 4.15 38.76
CA LYS A 53 -5.33 5.45 39.39
C LYS A 53 -6.50 6.43 39.29
N GLY A 54 -7.59 6.04 38.63
CA GLY A 54 -8.84 6.79 38.53
C GLY A 54 -9.01 7.57 37.22
N HIS A 55 -8.05 7.54 36.29
CA HIS A 55 -8.25 8.14 34.97
C HIS A 55 -9.32 7.38 34.18
N ARG A 56 -10.06 8.08 33.32
CA ARG A 56 -10.90 7.43 32.31
C ARG A 56 -10.00 7.05 31.14
N VAL A 57 -9.90 5.76 30.83
CA VAL A 57 -8.98 5.26 29.80
C VAL A 57 -9.74 4.42 28.78
N ALA A 58 -9.62 4.79 27.51
CA ALA A 58 -10.19 4.05 26.39
C ALA A 58 -9.11 3.57 25.43
N ILE A 59 -9.19 2.30 25.03
CA ILE A 59 -8.47 1.73 23.89
C ILE A 59 -9.32 1.96 22.64
N ILE A 60 -8.73 2.58 21.62
CA ILE A 60 -9.42 3.03 20.41
C ILE A 60 -8.87 2.29 19.19
N THR A 61 -9.72 1.52 18.52
CA THR A 61 -9.37 0.70 17.35
C THR A 61 -10.17 1.08 16.11
N ARG A 62 -9.72 0.67 14.92
CA ARG A 62 -10.47 0.93 13.67
C ARG A 62 -11.79 0.15 13.61
N GLN A 63 -11.79 -1.06 14.15
CA GLN A 63 -12.91 -2.01 14.11
C GLN A 63 -13.24 -2.46 15.53
N ASN A 64 -14.46 -2.98 15.73
CA ASN A 64 -14.82 -3.61 17.00
C ASN A 64 -13.87 -4.77 17.28
N VAL A 65 -13.39 -4.84 18.52
CA VAL A 65 -12.54 -5.92 19.02
C VAL A 65 -13.40 -6.85 19.84
N LYS A 66 -13.30 -8.15 19.59
CA LYS A 66 -13.99 -9.16 20.38
C LYS A 66 -13.16 -9.54 21.62
N PRO A 67 -13.80 -9.95 22.73
CA PRO A 67 -13.09 -10.29 23.97
C PRO A 67 -11.93 -11.28 23.80
N GLU A 68 -12.08 -12.28 22.93
CA GLU A 68 -11.06 -13.29 22.64
C GLU A 68 -9.77 -12.70 22.03
N GLU A 69 -9.83 -11.56 21.36
CA GLU A 69 -8.67 -10.96 20.68
C GLU A 69 -7.68 -10.33 21.67
N HIS A 70 -8.14 -9.97 22.87
CA HIS A 70 -7.33 -9.36 23.92
C HIS A 70 -7.28 -10.19 25.22
N ALA A 71 -7.90 -11.38 25.25
CA ALA A 71 -7.95 -12.27 26.42
C ALA A 71 -6.58 -12.78 26.88
N TRP A 72 -5.56 -12.68 26.02
CA TRP A 72 -4.18 -13.03 26.34
C TRP A 72 -3.54 -12.14 27.42
N HIS A 73 -4.14 -10.97 27.71
CA HIS A 73 -3.70 -10.04 28.73
C HIS A 73 -4.75 -9.87 29.83
N SER A 74 -4.36 -10.10 31.10
CA SER A 74 -5.28 -10.22 32.24
C SER A 74 -6.15 -8.98 32.48
N SER A 75 -5.61 -7.78 32.25
CA SER A 75 -6.33 -6.52 32.53
C SER A 75 -6.87 -5.82 31.29
N ALA A 76 -6.78 -6.42 30.10
CA ALA A 76 -7.28 -5.79 28.88
C ALA A 76 -8.81 -5.72 28.83
N SER A 77 -9.50 -6.70 29.43
CA SER A 77 -10.96 -6.72 29.57
C SER A 77 -11.50 -5.65 30.51
N GLU A 78 -10.66 -5.11 31.40
CA GLU A 78 -11.03 -4.04 32.32
C GLU A 78 -11.06 -2.67 31.65
N LEU A 79 -10.48 -2.52 30.45
CA LEU A 79 -10.38 -1.24 29.72
C LEU A 79 -11.65 -0.92 28.93
N ASP A 80 -11.90 0.37 28.67
CA ASP A 80 -13.01 0.75 27.80
C ASP A 80 -12.57 0.60 26.35
N TRP A 81 -13.35 -0.09 25.52
CA TRP A 81 -13.02 -0.33 24.10
C TRP A 81 -13.95 0.46 23.19
N LEU A 82 -13.37 1.30 22.34
CA LEU A 82 -14.10 2.13 21.39
C LEU A 82 -13.56 1.94 19.98
N THR A 83 -14.45 1.99 19.00
CA THR A 83 -14.02 2.24 17.62
C THR A 83 -13.69 3.72 17.42
N VAL A 84 -12.87 4.03 16.42
CA VAL A 84 -12.66 5.41 15.96
C VAL A 84 -13.99 6.13 15.69
N LYS A 85 -15.02 5.41 15.20
CA LYS A 85 -16.34 5.98 14.96
C LYS A 85 -17.02 6.41 16.27
N GLN A 86 -17.00 5.55 17.30
CA GLN A 86 -17.57 5.87 18.62
C GLN A 86 -16.76 6.98 19.31
N ALA A 87 -15.44 6.89 19.28
CA ALA A 87 -14.54 7.86 19.93
C ALA A 87 -14.64 9.29 19.36
N ARG A 88 -15.19 9.48 18.14
CA ARG A 88 -15.48 10.82 17.59
C ARG A 88 -16.55 11.60 18.36
N ALA A 89 -17.42 10.89 19.09
CA ALA A 89 -18.45 11.49 19.92
C ALA A 89 -17.90 11.97 21.28
N GLU A 90 -16.77 11.42 21.72
CA GLU A 90 -16.12 11.73 22.99
C GLU A 90 -15.23 12.98 22.90
N HIS A 91 -14.91 13.56 24.06
CA HIS A 91 -13.85 14.58 24.23
C HIS A 91 -12.80 14.05 25.19
N PHE A 92 -11.55 14.01 24.74
CA PHE A 92 -10.42 13.53 25.52
C PHE A 92 -9.55 14.71 25.99
N ASP A 93 -8.88 14.54 27.11
CA ASP A 93 -7.81 15.45 27.51
C ASP A 93 -6.55 15.13 26.71
N ILE A 94 -6.23 13.84 26.55
CA ILE A 94 -5.08 13.36 25.80
C ILE A 94 -5.46 12.18 24.90
N VAL A 95 -5.01 12.20 23.64
CA VAL A 95 -5.04 11.04 22.76
C VAL A 95 -3.63 10.68 22.31
N LEU A 96 -3.26 9.41 22.48
CA LEU A 96 -1.98 8.85 22.09
C LEU A 96 -2.12 8.03 20.80
N ALA A 97 -1.26 8.30 19.82
CA ALA A 97 -0.96 7.35 18.76
C ALA A 97 0.11 6.38 19.26
N THR A 98 -0.05 5.08 19.02
CA THR A 98 0.87 4.04 19.49
C THR A 98 1.50 3.21 18.37
N TRP A 99 1.27 3.63 17.12
CA TRP A 99 1.75 3.02 15.89
C TRP A 99 1.72 4.05 14.76
N TRP A 100 2.64 4.00 13.79
CA TRP A 100 2.75 5.02 12.74
C TRP A 100 1.46 5.23 11.92
N GLU A 101 0.64 4.19 11.72
CA GLU A 101 -0.65 4.38 11.03
C GLU A 101 -1.69 5.07 11.92
N THR A 102 -1.64 4.81 13.23
CA THR A 102 -2.56 5.42 14.20
C THR A 102 -2.32 6.91 14.37
N PHE A 103 -1.10 7.39 14.07
CA PHE A 103 -0.79 8.81 13.99
C PHE A 103 -1.76 9.57 13.06
N PHE A 104 -2.12 8.99 11.91
CA PHE A 104 -3.06 9.62 10.96
C PHE A 104 -4.51 9.64 11.46
N LEU A 105 -4.83 8.88 12.52
CA LEU A 105 -6.15 8.84 13.14
C LEU A 105 -6.32 9.94 14.19
N LEU A 106 -5.23 10.51 14.73
CA LEU A 106 -5.27 11.59 15.75
C LEU A 106 -6.21 12.74 15.33
N ARG A 107 -6.09 13.20 14.09
CA ARG A 107 -6.91 14.31 13.55
C ARG A 107 -8.41 14.05 13.55
N GLN A 108 -8.84 12.80 13.69
CA GLN A 108 -10.25 12.41 13.67
C GLN A 108 -10.92 12.54 15.04
N LEU A 109 -10.13 12.55 16.12
CA LEU A 109 -10.63 12.57 17.49
C LEU A 109 -10.59 13.98 18.08
N LYS A 110 -11.48 14.28 19.02
CA LYS A 110 -11.50 15.56 19.75
C LYS A 110 -10.67 15.40 21.01
N ALA A 111 -9.50 16.05 21.05
CA ALA A 111 -8.62 16.02 22.22
C ALA A 111 -8.03 17.41 22.48
N VAL A 112 -7.69 17.70 23.74
CA VAL A 112 -6.91 18.90 24.09
C VAL A 112 -5.46 18.70 23.64
N HIS A 113 -4.84 17.57 23.99
CA HIS A 113 -3.48 17.20 23.57
C HIS A 113 -3.45 15.93 22.72
N TYR A 114 -2.53 15.92 21.77
CA TYR A 114 -2.21 14.76 20.94
C TYR A 114 -0.76 14.37 21.19
N VAL A 115 -0.50 13.09 21.45
CA VAL A 115 0.81 12.57 21.80
C VAL A 115 1.15 11.41 20.88
N TYR A 116 2.42 11.25 20.55
CA TYR A 116 2.91 10.03 19.90
C TYR A 116 3.69 9.21 20.93
N PHE A 117 3.22 8.01 21.24
CA PHE A 117 3.96 7.02 22.01
C PHE A 117 4.75 6.11 21.07
N VAL A 118 6.05 6.39 20.93
CA VAL A 118 6.97 5.74 19.99
C VAL A 118 7.75 4.65 20.73
N GLN A 119 7.43 3.38 20.43
CA GLN A 119 8.02 2.21 21.09
C GLN A 119 9.15 1.55 20.28
N SER A 120 9.36 1.96 19.04
CA SER A 120 10.49 1.59 18.20
C SER A 120 10.61 2.62 17.08
N ILE A 121 11.60 2.49 16.20
CA ILE A 121 11.60 3.23 14.94
C ILE A 121 10.85 2.38 13.91
N GLU A 122 9.54 2.59 13.83
CA GLU A 122 8.58 1.84 13.01
C GLU A 122 8.96 1.79 11.51
N SER A 123 9.71 2.78 11.01
CA SER A 123 10.22 2.77 9.63
C SER A 123 11.22 1.65 9.36
N ARG A 124 11.82 1.05 10.39
CA ARG A 124 12.72 -0.10 10.26
C ARG A 124 11.99 -1.44 10.10
N PHE A 125 10.66 -1.48 10.25
CA PHE A 125 9.90 -2.73 10.11
C PHE A 125 9.55 -3.04 8.65
N PHE A 126 9.88 -2.15 7.72
CA PHE A 126 9.66 -2.35 6.29
C PHE A 126 10.79 -3.18 5.70
N ASP A 127 10.43 -4.32 5.09
CA ASP A 127 11.38 -5.09 4.30
C ASP A 127 11.89 -4.27 3.11
N LEU A 128 13.13 -4.55 2.70
CA LEU A 128 13.69 -4.00 1.48
C LEU A 128 12.80 -4.37 0.26
N PRO A 129 12.65 -3.47 -0.72
CA PRO A 129 11.90 -3.76 -1.93
C PRO A 129 12.48 -5.00 -2.63
N ASN A 130 11.61 -5.94 -3.00
CA ASN A 130 11.95 -7.13 -3.76
C ASN A 130 11.19 -7.09 -5.09
N PRO A 131 11.87 -7.05 -6.25
CA PRO A 131 11.20 -7.04 -7.56
C PRO A 131 10.34 -8.29 -7.82
N LEU A 132 10.50 -9.36 -7.02
CA LEU A 132 9.69 -10.59 -7.05
C LEU A 132 8.49 -10.57 -6.12
N ASN A 133 8.30 -9.52 -5.32
CA ASN A 133 7.16 -9.37 -4.42
C ASN A 133 6.47 -8.03 -4.65
N PHE A 134 5.41 -8.03 -5.46
CA PHE A 134 4.63 -6.81 -5.75
C PHE A 134 4.26 -6.02 -4.49
N ARG A 135 3.89 -6.71 -3.40
CA ARG A 135 3.42 -6.09 -2.15
C ARG A 135 4.50 -5.26 -1.44
N ASN A 136 5.78 -5.50 -1.72
CA ASN A 136 6.88 -4.74 -1.12
C ASN A 136 7.56 -3.76 -2.07
N THR A 137 7.11 -3.67 -3.33
CA THR A 137 7.68 -2.73 -4.32
C THR A 137 7.54 -1.28 -3.88
N GLU A 138 6.47 -0.96 -3.14
CA GLU A 138 6.21 0.37 -2.59
C GLU A 138 6.72 0.56 -1.14
N ASN A 139 7.31 -0.47 -0.51
CA ASN A 139 7.71 -0.40 0.90
C ASN A 139 8.62 0.80 1.19
N LEU A 140 9.52 1.16 0.27
CA LEU A 140 10.39 2.32 0.44
C LEU A 140 9.60 3.64 0.51
N ILE A 141 8.49 3.73 -0.21
CA ILE A 141 7.62 4.91 -0.18
C ILE A 141 6.88 4.96 1.16
N TRP A 142 6.31 3.84 1.60
CA TRP A 142 5.62 3.73 2.89
C TRP A 142 6.56 3.94 4.09
N GLN A 143 7.78 3.42 4.01
CA GLN A 143 8.86 3.66 4.97
C GLN A 143 9.16 5.14 5.12
N LYS A 144 9.33 5.87 4.00
CA LYS A 144 9.53 7.33 4.02
C LYS A 144 8.34 8.09 4.61
N LEU A 145 7.12 7.63 4.36
CA LEU A 145 5.92 8.22 4.96
C LEU A 145 5.89 8.00 6.48
N CYS A 146 6.15 6.78 6.92
CA CYS A 146 6.28 6.41 8.34
C CYS A 146 7.30 7.30 9.04
N GLU A 147 8.50 7.39 8.47
CA GLU A 147 9.61 8.22 8.97
C GLU A 147 9.23 9.70 9.11
N LYS A 148 8.40 10.23 8.20
CA LYS A 148 7.94 11.62 8.29
C LYS A 148 6.96 11.86 9.45
N THR A 149 6.30 10.84 10.01
CA THR A 149 5.37 11.04 11.14
C THR A 149 6.07 11.61 12.38
N TYR A 150 7.34 11.29 12.60
CA TYR A 150 8.13 11.80 13.72
C TYR A 150 8.38 13.31 13.66
N ALA A 151 8.33 13.93 12.46
CA ALA A 151 8.58 15.36 12.28
C ALA A 151 7.40 16.26 12.68
N CYS A 152 6.21 15.70 12.96
CA CYS A 152 5.04 16.49 13.35
C CYS A 152 5.24 17.18 14.71
N THR A 153 4.90 18.45 14.88
CA THR A 153 5.08 19.18 16.13
C THR A 153 4.05 18.80 17.20
N ILE A 154 4.17 17.59 17.75
CA ILE A 154 3.44 17.06 18.90
C ILE A 154 4.42 16.43 19.91
N PRO A 155 4.09 16.41 21.21
CA PRO A 155 4.87 15.72 22.22
C PRO A 155 5.03 14.23 21.92
N VAL A 156 6.18 13.68 22.31
CA VAL A 156 6.52 12.28 22.11
C VAL A 156 6.89 11.65 23.45
N ILE A 157 6.38 10.46 23.72
CA ILE A 157 6.85 9.59 24.80
C ILE A 157 7.55 8.41 24.12
N THR A 158 8.67 7.96 24.67
CA THR A 158 9.36 6.76 24.20
C THR A 158 9.91 5.96 25.38
N GLU A 159 10.18 4.69 25.14
CA GLU A 159 10.54 3.74 26.19
C GLU A 159 12.04 3.42 26.25
N ALA A 160 12.79 3.72 25.18
CA ALA A 160 14.22 3.47 25.09
C ALA A 160 15.03 4.76 24.87
N ALA A 161 16.17 4.86 25.55
CA ALA A 161 17.06 6.01 25.46
C ALA A 161 17.65 6.18 24.05
N TRP A 162 17.89 5.08 23.33
CA TRP A 162 18.38 5.16 21.95
C TRP A 162 17.34 5.78 21.00
N ILE A 163 16.03 5.52 21.19
CA ILE A 163 14.96 6.14 20.39
C ILE A 163 14.88 7.63 20.70
N GLN A 164 15.00 8.02 21.98
CA GLN A 164 15.07 9.43 22.37
C GLN A 164 16.22 10.16 21.66
N LYS A 165 17.42 9.56 21.65
CA LYS A 165 18.60 10.10 20.93
C LYS A 165 18.38 10.13 19.42
N TYR A 166 17.74 9.11 18.85
CA TYR A 166 17.43 9.05 17.42
C TYR A 166 16.50 10.18 17.02
N LEU A 167 15.41 10.39 17.77
CA LEU A 167 14.45 11.45 17.50
C LEU A 167 15.05 12.85 17.69
N TYR A 168 15.99 13.00 18.61
CA TYR A 168 16.75 14.24 18.77
C TYR A 168 17.64 14.52 17.56
N ARG A 169 18.45 13.55 17.16
CA ARG A 169 19.42 13.73 16.07
C ARG A 169 18.74 13.96 14.71
N ASN A 170 17.63 13.27 14.43
CA ASN A 170 16.99 13.30 13.11
C ASN A 170 15.85 14.32 13.01
N TYR A 171 15.20 14.67 14.13
CA TYR A 171 14.00 15.52 14.13
C TYR A 171 14.06 16.69 15.11
N ASN A 172 15.19 16.87 15.80
CA ASN A 172 15.38 17.88 16.84
C ASN A 172 14.26 17.84 17.90
N LYS A 173 13.88 16.62 18.30
CA LYS A 173 12.87 16.37 19.33
C LYS A 173 13.50 15.64 20.50
N TRP A 174 13.16 16.05 21.71
CA TRP A 174 13.57 15.34 22.92
C TRP A 174 12.35 14.70 23.60
N PRO A 175 11.98 13.46 23.23
CA PRO A 175 10.86 12.75 23.84
C PRO A 175 10.97 12.62 25.36
N PHE A 176 9.84 12.48 26.05
CA PHE A 176 9.81 11.99 27.42
C PHE A 176 10.23 10.51 27.43
N LEU A 177 11.24 10.16 28.23
CA LEU A 177 11.70 8.79 28.38
C LEU A 177 10.96 8.13 29.55
N VAL A 178 10.19 7.08 29.26
CA VAL A 178 9.46 6.27 30.23
C VAL A 178 9.74 4.80 29.93
N ARG A 179 10.65 4.19 30.69
CA ARG A 179 11.08 2.81 30.45
C ARG A 179 9.92 1.83 30.62
N ASN A 180 9.97 0.74 29.86
CA ASN A 180 9.11 -0.41 30.09
C ASN A 180 9.39 -1.03 31.46
N GLY A 181 8.32 -1.33 32.20
CA GLY A 181 8.40 -2.08 33.45
C GLY A 181 8.34 -3.59 33.20
N ILE A 182 8.26 -4.36 34.27
CA ILE A 182 7.99 -5.80 34.21
C ILE A 182 7.01 -6.23 35.30
N ARG A 183 6.24 -7.28 35.00
CA ARG A 183 5.31 -7.94 35.93
C ARG A 183 6.09 -8.82 36.92
N LYS A 184 6.70 -8.20 37.94
CA LYS A 184 7.41 -8.91 39.02
C LYS A 184 6.51 -9.82 39.87
N ASP A 185 5.20 -9.67 39.74
CA ASP A 185 4.18 -10.53 40.35
C ASP A 185 4.07 -11.91 39.67
N ILE A 186 4.50 -12.06 38.40
CA ILE A 186 4.43 -13.34 37.67
C ILE A 186 5.79 -13.82 37.16
N TYR A 187 6.68 -12.90 36.78
CA TYR A 187 8.05 -13.19 36.38
C TYR A 187 8.95 -13.21 37.61
N THR A 188 9.14 -14.41 38.13
CA THR A 188 9.93 -14.70 39.33
C THR A 188 10.76 -15.96 39.10
N ALA A 189 11.89 -16.05 39.80
CA ALA A 189 12.80 -17.19 39.70
C ALA A 189 12.19 -18.48 40.28
N VAL A 190 11.22 -18.33 41.20
CA VAL A 190 10.51 -19.44 41.85
C VAL A 190 9.06 -19.43 41.40
N GLY A 191 8.55 -20.60 41.00
CA GLY A 191 7.17 -20.80 40.58
C GLY A 191 7.03 -22.07 39.74
N GLU A 192 5.84 -22.30 39.19
CA GLU A 192 5.58 -23.44 38.30
C GLU A 192 6.47 -23.38 37.05
N ALA A 193 7.03 -24.52 36.65
CA ALA A 193 7.74 -24.67 35.39
C ALA A 193 7.03 -25.75 34.56
N VAL A 194 6.93 -25.53 33.25
CA VAL A 194 6.40 -26.53 32.32
C VAL A 194 7.24 -27.82 32.37
N ASP A 195 8.55 -27.69 32.46
CA ASP A 195 9.46 -28.79 32.84
C ASP A 195 10.66 -28.20 33.60
N PRO A 196 10.91 -28.59 34.86
CA PRO A 196 12.03 -28.08 35.64
C PRO A 196 13.37 -28.26 34.93
N ARG A 197 14.26 -27.26 35.07
CA ARG A 197 15.63 -27.36 34.57
C ARG A 197 16.36 -28.52 35.26
N LYS A 198 17.10 -29.32 34.48
CA LYS A 198 17.86 -30.47 34.97
C LYS A 198 19.36 -30.15 34.93
N PRO A 199 20.14 -30.46 35.99
CA PRO A 199 21.58 -30.31 35.94
C PRO A 199 22.18 -31.02 34.71
N GLY A 200 23.07 -30.33 33.99
CA GLY A 200 23.74 -30.87 32.80
C GLY A 200 22.89 -30.92 31.52
N ARG A 201 21.68 -30.34 31.51
CA ARG A 201 20.87 -30.13 30.30
C ARG A 201 20.80 -28.64 29.97
N PHE A 202 21.23 -28.27 28.77
CA PHE A 202 21.17 -26.89 28.30
C PHE A 202 19.96 -26.68 27.39
N ARG A 203 18.94 -26.00 27.91
CA ARG A 203 17.68 -25.72 27.18
C ARG A 203 17.63 -24.26 26.72
N VAL A 204 17.49 -24.08 25.41
CA VAL A 204 17.44 -22.76 24.76
C VAL A 204 16.01 -22.45 24.31
N LEU A 205 15.50 -21.29 24.72
CA LEU A 205 14.23 -20.74 24.27
C LEU A 205 14.44 -19.74 23.13
N VAL A 206 13.71 -19.89 22.03
CA VAL A 206 13.58 -18.84 21.00
C VAL A 206 12.21 -18.20 21.14
N GLU A 207 12.17 -16.87 21.10
CA GLU A 207 10.93 -16.09 21.23
C GLU A 207 10.67 -15.23 19.97
N GLY A 208 9.44 -15.30 19.48
CA GLY A 208 8.88 -14.35 18.51
C GLY A 208 7.97 -14.99 17.46
N PRO A 209 7.20 -14.18 16.71
CA PRO A 209 6.45 -14.65 15.55
C PRO A 209 7.38 -15.16 14.44
N VAL A 210 7.06 -16.34 13.90
CA VAL A 210 7.82 -17.05 12.86
C VAL A 210 7.76 -16.33 11.51
N GLU A 211 6.62 -15.74 11.17
CA GLU A 211 6.38 -15.06 9.90
C GLU A 211 7.00 -13.65 9.81
N VAL A 212 7.48 -13.10 10.93
CA VAL A 212 8.05 -11.76 10.96
C VAL A 212 9.56 -11.84 10.73
N SER A 213 9.98 -11.46 9.52
CA SER A 213 11.36 -11.54 9.01
C SER A 213 12.39 -11.00 10.02
N PHE A 214 12.20 -9.77 10.49
CA PHE A 214 13.14 -9.10 11.38
C PHE A 214 13.21 -9.69 12.81
N LYS A 215 12.32 -10.64 13.18
CA LYS A 215 12.47 -11.37 14.44
C LYS A 215 13.46 -12.53 14.35
N ASN A 216 13.77 -12.97 13.12
CA ASN A 216 14.80 -13.95 12.81
C ASN A 216 14.63 -15.32 13.52
N VAL A 217 13.38 -15.71 13.77
CA VAL A 217 13.02 -16.90 14.56
C VAL A 217 13.48 -18.21 13.89
N PRO A 218 13.24 -18.46 12.58
CA PRO A 218 13.70 -19.69 11.94
C PRO A 218 15.22 -19.85 11.99
N ILE A 219 15.99 -18.77 11.83
CA ILE A 219 17.45 -18.83 11.90
C ILE A 219 17.89 -19.11 13.33
N SER A 220 17.30 -18.43 14.32
CA SER A 220 17.61 -18.64 15.75
C SER A 220 17.43 -20.11 16.17
N LEU A 221 16.34 -20.76 15.75
CA LEU A 221 16.10 -22.18 16.03
C LEU A 221 17.18 -23.09 15.43
N ARG A 222 17.52 -22.88 14.15
CA ARG A 222 18.58 -23.64 13.48
C ARG A 222 19.94 -23.47 14.15
N LEU A 223 20.29 -22.25 14.55
CA LEU A 223 21.57 -21.97 15.21
C LEU A 223 21.65 -22.61 16.60
N ALA A 224 20.56 -22.60 17.37
CA ALA A 224 20.50 -23.29 18.65
C ALA A 224 20.72 -24.81 18.49
N ARG A 225 20.09 -25.43 17.49
CA ARG A 225 20.31 -26.85 17.14
C ARG A 225 21.75 -27.12 16.71
N ARG A 226 22.28 -26.29 15.82
CA ARG A 226 23.65 -26.40 15.29
C ARG A 226 24.71 -26.23 16.38
N ALA A 227 24.44 -25.41 17.41
CA ALA A 227 25.28 -25.28 18.60
C ALA A 227 25.25 -26.52 19.50
N GLY A 228 24.29 -27.42 19.28
CA GLY A 228 24.12 -28.64 20.04
C GLY A 228 23.35 -28.43 21.35
N ALA A 229 22.44 -27.46 21.44
CA ALA A 229 21.53 -27.35 22.59
C ALA A 229 20.80 -28.68 22.81
N ASP A 230 20.64 -29.11 24.08
CA ASP A 230 20.01 -30.40 24.38
C ASP A 230 18.51 -30.36 24.11
N GLU A 231 17.89 -29.20 24.29
CA GLU A 231 16.51 -28.91 23.95
C GLU A 231 16.37 -27.48 23.38
N VAL A 232 15.62 -27.33 22.31
CA VAL A 232 15.29 -26.05 21.66
C VAL A 232 13.79 -25.86 21.69
N TRP A 233 13.32 -24.86 22.44
CA TRP A 233 11.91 -24.55 22.60
C TRP A 233 11.56 -23.27 21.84
N LEU A 234 10.32 -23.15 21.38
CA LEU A 234 9.80 -21.98 20.70
C LEU A 234 8.60 -21.42 21.46
N LEU A 235 8.66 -20.15 21.89
CA LEU A 235 7.52 -19.37 22.35
C LEU A 235 7.13 -18.37 21.26
N THR A 236 5.90 -18.44 20.74
CA THR A 236 5.53 -17.67 19.56
C THR A 236 4.08 -17.19 19.60
N SER A 237 3.84 -16.00 19.03
CA SER A 237 2.48 -15.51 18.76
C SER A 237 1.89 -16.07 17.46
N SER A 238 2.71 -16.74 16.63
CA SER A 238 2.26 -17.40 15.41
C SER A 238 1.35 -18.57 15.74
N ASP A 239 0.26 -18.73 14.98
CA ASP A 239 -0.66 -19.86 15.16
C ASP A 239 -0.12 -21.14 14.49
N ILE A 240 0.87 -21.75 15.14
CA ILE A 240 1.50 -22.99 14.67
C ILE A 240 1.53 -24.05 15.78
N LYS A 241 1.44 -25.32 15.39
CA LYS A 241 1.48 -26.45 16.35
C LYS A 241 2.88 -27.05 16.52
N ALA A 242 3.74 -26.92 15.52
CA ALA A 242 5.07 -27.50 15.51
C ALA A 242 6.00 -26.70 14.58
N HIS A 243 7.31 -26.82 14.79
CA HIS A 243 8.35 -26.30 13.91
C HIS A 243 9.48 -27.34 13.84
N PRO A 244 10.05 -27.65 12.65
CA PRO A 244 11.03 -28.74 12.49
C PRO A 244 12.26 -28.61 13.40
N ASP A 245 12.73 -27.38 13.62
CA ASP A 245 13.90 -27.12 14.45
C ASP A 245 13.60 -26.96 15.96
N ALA A 246 12.35 -27.11 16.40
CA ALA A 246 11.95 -26.96 17.80
C ALA A 246 11.45 -28.29 18.39
N ASP A 247 11.92 -28.67 19.59
CA ASP A 247 11.41 -29.82 20.33
C ASP A 247 10.01 -29.57 20.89
N ARG A 248 9.72 -28.31 21.25
CA ARG A 248 8.43 -27.89 21.82
C ARG A 248 8.04 -26.52 21.29
N VAL A 249 6.75 -26.36 20.98
CA VAL A 249 6.17 -25.09 20.51
C VAL A 249 5.06 -24.67 21.45
N PHE A 250 5.17 -23.43 21.93
CA PHE A 250 4.23 -22.74 22.79
C PHE A 250 3.60 -21.60 21.98
N SER A 251 2.46 -21.88 21.38
CA SER A 251 1.76 -20.96 20.46
C SER A 251 0.69 -20.16 21.19
N ARG A 252 0.72 -18.84 21.00
CA ARG A 252 -0.29 -17.87 21.48
C ARG A 252 -0.58 -17.97 22.97
N VAL A 253 0.46 -18.27 23.76
CA VAL A 253 0.35 -18.43 25.22
C VAL A 253 -0.03 -17.08 25.86
N PRO A 254 -1.08 -17.04 26.72
CA PRO A 254 -1.41 -15.85 27.49
C PRO A 254 -0.24 -15.40 28.37
N ILE A 255 -0.10 -14.09 28.59
CA ILE A 255 1.08 -13.51 29.25
C ILE A 255 1.33 -14.11 30.64
N HIS A 256 0.26 -14.44 31.38
CA HIS A 256 0.33 -14.98 32.73
C HIS A 256 0.82 -16.45 32.80
N GLU A 257 0.82 -17.17 31.68
CA GLU A 257 1.32 -18.54 31.58
C GLU A 257 2.76 -18.60 31.06
N THR A 258 3.22 -17.56 30.37
CA THR A 258 4.59 -17.50 29.83
C THR A 258 5.71 -17.68 30.86
N PRO A 259 5.61 -17.25 32.14
CA PRO A 259 6.70 -17.43 33.11
C PRO A 259 7.06 -18.90 33.33
N ALA A 260 6.10 -19.83 33.23
CA ALA A 260 6.37 -21.25 33.39
C ALA A 260 7.24 -21.80 32.25
N VAL A 261 7.11 -21.25 31.04
CA VAL A 261 7.99 -21.57 29.90
C VAL A 261 9.38 -21.01 30.15
N TYR A 262 9.50 -19.74 30.54
CA TYR A 262 10.79 -19.10 30.83
C TYR A 262 11.56 -19.80 31.96
N ARG A 263 10.90 -20.12 33.09
CA ARG A 263 11.50 -20.86 34.21
C ARG A 263 12.00 -22.26 33.81
N SER A 264 11.47 -22.82 32.73
CA SER A 264 11.89 -24.12 32.23
C SER A 264 13.21 -24.06 31.45
N CYS A 265 13.60 -22.92 30.87
CA CYS A 265 14.74 -22.82 29.96
C CYS A 265 15.91 -22.06 30.58
N ASP A 266 17.16 -22.38 30.22
CA ASP A 266 18.36 -21.75 30.79
C ASP A 266 18.69 -20.41 30.15
N LEU A 267 18.39 -20.28 28.86
CA LEU A 267 18.77 -19.15 28.04
C LEU A 267 17.65 -18.81 27.05
N VAL A 268 17.38 -17.52 26.85
CA VAL A 268 16.62 -17.05 25.68
C VAL A 268 17.56 -16.55 24.59
N LEU A 269 17.39 -17.08 23.37
CA LEU A 269 18.11 -16.70 22.18
C LEU A 269 17.26 -15.71 21.39
N LYS A 270 17.72 -14.47 21.25
CA LYS A 270 16.97 -13.37 20.63
C LYS A 270 17.81 -12.65 19.59
N LEU A 271 17.78 -13.14 18.35
CA LEU A 271 18.61 -12.65 17.24
C LEU A 271 17.84 -11.72 16.28
N SER A 272 16.97 -10.87 16.84
CA SER A 272 16.14 -9.96 16.05
C SER A 272 16.96 -8.81 15.46
N HIS A 273 16.63 -8.39 14.23
CA HIS A 273 17.31 -7.31 13.51
C HIS A 273 16.83 -5.91 13.92
N VAL A 274 15.62 -5.81 14.48
CA VAL A 274 15.04 -4.54 14.93
C VAL A 274 14.31 -4.76 16.24
N GLU A 275 14.66 -3.96 17.24
CA GLU A 275 13.99 -3.88 18.53
C GLU A 275 13.93 -2.43 19.01
N GLY A 276 12.97 -2.12 19.89
CA GLY A 276 12.98 -0.92 20.75
C GLY A 276 13.91 -1.17 21.93
N MET A 277 13.36 -1.24 23.13
CA MET A 277 13.79 -2.18 24.16
C MET A 277 12.91 -3.42 24.04
N PHE A 278 13.48 -4.61 24.25
CA PHE A 278 12.73 -5.85 24.09
C PHE A 278 12.65 -6.60 25.42
N GLY A 279 11.44 -7.00 25.80
CA GLY A 279 11.14 -7.66 27.07
C GLY A 279 11.68 -9.08 27.27
N PRO A 280 11.75 -9.98 26.26
CA PRO A 280 12.02 -11.40 26.49
C PRO A 280 13.30 -11.74 27.27
N PRO A 281 14.48 -11.12 27.03
CA PRO A 281 15.65 -11.34 27.87
C PRO A 281 15.44 -10.91 29.32
N LEU A 282 14.77 -9.77 29.54
CA LEU A 282 14.46 -9.29 30.88
C LEU A 282 13.47 -10.21 31.61
N GLU A 283 12.48 -10.75 30.90
CA GLU A 283 11.56 -11.79 31.40
C GLU A 283 12.33 -13.06 31.78
N MET A 284 13.27 -13.49 30.93
CA MET A 284 14.14 -14.63 31.20
C MET A 284 15.03 -14.40 32.43
N PHE A 285 15.61 -13.22 32.59
CA PHE A 285 16.41 -12.85 33.76
C PHE A 285 15.60 -12.96 35.06
N HIS A 286 14.36 -12.49 35.06
CA HIS A 286 13.46 -12.61 36.21
C HIS A 286 13.09 -14.06 36.52
N CYS A 287 13.01 -14.91 35.51
CA CYS A 287 12.80 -16.36 35.64
C CYS A 287 14.09 -17.16 35.87
N GLY A 288 15.19 -16.49 36.23
CA GLY A 288 16.45 -17.12 36.62
C GLY A 288 17.28 -17.71 35.47
N GLY A 289 17.03 -17.29 34.24
CA GLY A 289 17.85 -17.63 33.07
C GLY A 289 18.78 -16.49 32.66
N THR A 290 19.48 -16.66 31.54
CA THR A 290 20.26 -15.61 30.87
C THR A 290 19.85 -15.46 29.40
N ALA A 291 20.59 -14.71 28.59
CA ALA A 291 20.27 -14.48 27.19
C ALA A 291 21.51 -14.50 26.29
N LEU A 292 21.28 -14.77 25.01
CA LEU A 292 22.20 -14.44 23.93
C LEU A 292 21.44 -13.63 22.89
N VAL A 293 21.94 -12.43 22.58
CA VAL A 293 21.28 -11.49 21.66
C VAL A 293 22.23 -11.00 20.58
N TYR A 294 21.69 -10.45 19.49
CA TYR A 294 22.50 -9.62 18.58
C TYR A 294 22.74 -8.23 19.18
N ASP A 295 23.79 -7.55 18.70
CA ASP A 295 24.13 -6.15 18.99
C ASP A 295 23.18 -5.14 18.31
N VAL A 296 21.88 -5.44 18.27
CA VAL A 296 20.83 -4.58 17.75
C VAL A 296 20.61 -3.37 18.67
N THR A 297 20.24 -2.22 18.10
CA THR A 297 19.93 -1.02 18.91
C THR A 297 18.90 -1.34 20.00
N GLY A 298 19.23 -0.96 21.24
CA GLY A 298 18.36 -1.13 22.40
C GLY A 298 18.59 -2.39 23.23
N HIS A 299 19.50 -3.29 22.82
CA HIS A 299 19.99 -4.33 23.73
C HIS A 299 20.68 -3.69 24.95
N ASP A 300 21.43 -2.63 24.72
CA ASP A 300 22.26 -1.90 25.69
C ASP A 300 21.46 -1.08 26.72
N GLU A 301 20.12 -1.11 26.66
CA GLU A 301 19.28 -0.51 27.71
C GLU A 301 19.43 -1.25 29.05
N TYR A 302 19.77 -2.54 29.01
CA TYR A 302 19.99 -3.36 30.21
C TYR A 302 20.90 -4.58 29.99
N ILE A 303 21.22 -4.96 28.76
CA ILE A 303 22.09 -6.10 28.46
C ILE A 303 23.54 -5.63 28.38
N VAL A 304 24.43 -6.29 29.11
CA VAL A 304 25.86 -6.03 29.12
C VAL A 304 26.59 -7.33 28.81
N HIS A 305 27.27 -7.34 27.65
CA HIS A 305 28.05 -8.49 27.19
C HIS A 305 29.00 -8.99 28.28
N ASP A 306 29.03 -10.31 28.46
CA ASP A 306 29.91 -11.00 29.41
C ASP A 306 29.65 -10.66 30.90
N GLN A 307 28.52 -10.03 31.22
CA GLN A 307 28.12 -9.75 32.60
C GLN A 307 26.79 -10.41 32.94
N ASN A 308 25.74 -10.14 32.17
CA ASN A 308 24.41 -10.70 32.42
C ASN A 308 23.87 -11.55 31.25
N ALA A 309 24.55 -11.51 30.11
CA ALA A 309 24.24 -12.22 28.88
C ALA A 309 25.42 -12.12 27.92
N TYR A 310 25.35 -12.84 26.81
CA TYR A 310 26.23 -12.61 25.67
C TYR A 310 25.55 -11.78 24.58
N VAL A 311 26.35 -10.93 23.96
CA VAL A 311 25.99 -10.13 22.78
C VAL A 311 26.88 -10.57 21.64
N ALA A 312 26.28 -11.02 20.54
CA ALA A 312 26.96 -11.35 19.30
C ALA A 312 26.79 -10.24 18.27
N ALA A 313 27.76 -10.09 17.37
CA ALA A 313 27.62 -9.21 16.21
C ALA A 313 26.43 -9.66 15.35
N THR A 314 25.63 -8.69 14.89
CA THR A 314 24.47 -8.97 14.03
C THR A 314 24.89 -9.74 12.79
N ASP A 315 24.17 -10.83 12.51
CA ASP A 315 24.40 -11.78 11.42
C ASP A 315 25.71 -12.60 11.50
N ASP A 316 26.47 -12.53 12.61
CA ASP A 316 27.58 -13.47 12.87
C ASP A 316 27.06 -14.79 13.46
N GLU A 317 26.49 -15.62 12.58
CA GLU A 317 25.94 -16.93 12.94
C GLU A 317 26.99 -17.86 13.58
N GLU A 318 28.26 -17.75 13.17
CA GLU A 318 29.35 -18.56 13.72
C GLU A 318 29.65 -18.17 15.17
N GLN A 319 29.65 -16.88 15.49
CA GLN A 319 29.82 -16.41 16.86
C GLN A 319 28.68 -16.87 17.75
N VAL A 320 27.42 -16.80 17.28
CA VAL A 320 26.26 -17.32 18.01
C VAL A 320 26.46 -18.81 18.34
N VAL A 321 26.82 -19.62 17.34
CA VAL A 321 27.05 -21.07 17.53
C VAL A 321 28.18 -21.34 18.52
N ARG A 322 29.30 -20.60 18.43
CA ARG A 322 30.44 -20.73 19.35
C ARG A 322 30.04 -20.38 20.78
N LEU A 323 29.33 -19.28 21.01
CA LEU A 323 28.91 -18.82 22.33
C LEU A 323 27.89 -19.77 22.97
N LEU A 324 26.89 -20.24 22.22
CA LEU A 324 25.93 -21.23 22.72
C LEU A 324 26.61 -22.54 23.11
N ARG A 325 27.55 -23.02 22.27
CA ARG A 325 28.33 -24.22 22.57
C ARG A 325 29.20 -24.03 23.81
N HIS A 326 29.85 -22.86 23.94
CA HIS A 326 30.64 -22.52 25.11
C HIS A 326 29.80 -22.59 26.40
N LEU A 327 28.58 -22.03 26.41
CA LEU A 327 27.68 -22.08 27.56
C LEU A 327 27.22 -23.51 27.90
N LYS A 328 27.01 -24.36 26.89
CA LYS A 328 26.71 -25.77 27.09
C LYS A 328 27.88 -26.50 27.77
N GLU A 329 29.10 -26.26 27.29
CA GLU A 329 30.32 -26.93 27.74
C GLU A 329 30.85 -26.39 29.09
N ASN A 330 30.44 -25.19 29.49
CA ASN A 330 30.93 -24.50 30.68
C ASN A 330 29.75 -24.08 31.60
N PRO A 331 29.15 -25.01 32.36
CA PRO A 331 27.99 -24.72 33.23
C PRO A 331 28.23 -23.63 34.27
N ALA A 332 29.48 -23.49 34.76
CA ALA A 332 29.85 -22.43 35.70
C ALA A 332 29.72 -21.03 35.07
N GLU A 333 30.04 -20.91 33.78
CA GLU A 333 29.91 -19.65 33.04
C GLU A 333 28.45 -19.30 32.78
N LEU A 334 27.64 -20.30 32.39
CA LEU A 334 26.19 -20.14 32.29
C LEU A 334 25.57 -19.66 33.60
N GLU A 335 25.98 -20.23 34.73
CA GLU A 335 25.49 -19.84 36.05
C GLU A 335 25.95 -18.43 36.44
N ARG A 336 27.19 -18.04 36.10
CA ARG A 336 27.69 -16.67 36.31
C ARG A 336 26.84 -15.64 35.56
N LEU A 337 26.52 -15.90 34.29
CA LEU A 337 25.66 -15.01 33.50
C LEU A 337 24.23 -14.96 34.06
N LYS A 338 23.67 -16.08 34.52
CA LYS A 338 22.36 -16.12 35.21
C LYS A 338 22.35 -15.26 36.47
N GLN A 339 23.44 -15.26 37.25
CA GLN A 339 23.58 -14.39 38.42
C GLN A 339 23.62 -12.91 38.03
N GLY A 340 24.33 -12.55 36.96
CA GLY A 340 24.30 -11.19 36.41
C GLY A 340 22.91 -10.79 35.89
N GLY A 341 22.20 -11.72 35.25
CA GLY A 341 20.79 -11.57 34.85
C GLY A 341 19.91 -11.29 36.06
N ALA A 342 20.03 -12.08 37.13
CA ALA A 342 19.28 -11.90 38.37
C ALA A 342 19.55 -10.53 39.03
N ALA A 343 20.81 -10.07 39.06
CA ALA A 343 21.14 -8.74 39.56
C ALA A 343 20.49 -7.62 38.72
N THR A 344 20.49 -7.79 37.39
CA THR A 344 19.81 -6.88 36.46
C THR A 344 18.30 -6.85 36.71
N ALA A 345 17.67 -8.03 36.86
CA ALA A 345 16.25 -8.19 37.14
C ALA A 345 15.85 -7.52 38.47
N ALA A 346 16.63 -7.73 39.53
CA ALA A 346 16.38 -7.13 40.83
C ALA A 346 16.34 -5.59 40.76
N ALA A 347 17.28 -4.99 40.02
CA ALA A 347 17.41 -3.55 39.86
C ALA A 347 16.37 -2.92 38.90
N TRP A 348 15.74 -3.71 38.01
CA TRP A 348 14.82 -3.18 37.01
C TRP A 348 13.48 -2.72 37.63
N PRO A 349 12.86 -1.62 37.18
CA PRO A 349 11.57 -1.17 37.71
C PRO A 349 10.42 -2.12 37.32
N ASP A 350 9.40 -2.20 38.19
CA ASP A 350 8.13 -2.84 37.84
C ASP A 350 7.22 -1.89 37.05
N TRP A 351 6.09 -2.42 36.58
CA TRP A 351 5.11 -1.62 35.86
C TRP A 351 4.41 -0.55 36.70
N GLU A 352 4.34 -0.71 38.02
CA GLU A 352 3.71 0.30 38.88
C GLU A 352 4.58 1.57 38.96
N ALA A 353 5.89 1.39 39.13
CA ALA A 353 6.85 2.47 39.05
C ALA A 353 6.85 3.15 37.67
N CYS A 354 6.86 2.37 36.58
CA CYS A 354 6.85 2.93 35.22
C CYS A 354 5.54 3.65 34.88
N ALA A 355 4.39 3.16 35.36
CA ALA A 355 3.11 3.85 35.16
C ALA A 355 3.01 5.18 35.92
N VAL A 356 3.71 5.35 37.05
CA VAL A 356 3.88 6.67 37.70
C VAL A 356 4.66 7.62 36.81
N GLN A 357 5.76 7.18 36.20
CA GLN A 357 6.53 8.03 35.28
C GLN A 357 5.74 8.38 34.01
N PHE A 358 4.95 7.44 33.49
CA PHE A 358 4.07 7.68 32.35
C PHE A 358 3.01 8.74 32.66
N GLU A 359 2.31 8.60 33.79
CA GLU A 359 1.34 9.59 34.27
C GLU A 359 1.99 10.97 34.44
N GLN A 360 3.19 11.05 35.03
CA GLN A 360 3.92 12.31 35.17
C GLN A 360 4.27 12.95 33.82
N ALA A 361 4.63 12.15 32.81
CA ALA A 361 4.86 12.65 31.45
C ALA A 361 3.56 13.24 30.86
N LEU A 362 2.43 12.55 31.03
CA LEU A 362 1.12 13.05 30.60
C LEU A 362 0.72 14.35 31.31
N LEU A 363 0.92 14.45 32.63
CA LEU A 363 0.64 15.66 33.40
C LEU A 363 1.50 16.86 32.96
N LYS A 364 2.78 16.61 32.63
CA LYS A 364 3.66 17.65 32.05
C LYS A 364 3.15 18.10 30.68
N ILE A 365 2.77 17.15 29.83
CA ILE A 365 2.19 17.46 28.51
C ILE A 365 0.90 18.27 28.63
N ALA A 366 0.05 17.96 29.60
CA ALA A 366 -1.24 18.62 29.81
C ALA A 366 -1.14 20.12 30.16
N VAL A 367 0.05 20.60 30.59
CA VAL A 367 0.30 22.02 30.85
C VAL A 367 1.11 22.71 29.73
N GLU A 368 1.49 21.98 28.69
CA GLU A 368 2.16 22.54 27.51
C GLU A 368 1.16 23.22 26.56
N ARG A 369 1.68 23.92 25.54
CA ARG A 369 0.83 24.46 24.48
C ARG A 369 0.36 23.33 23.56
N PRO A 370 -0.95 23.08 23.41
CA PRO A 370 -1.43 21.98 22.58
C PRO A 370 -1.28 22.27 21.08
N ALA A 371 -1.03 21.21 20.31
CA ALA A 371 -1.15 21.25 18.86
C ALA A 371 -2.63 21.19 18.45
N SER A 372 -3.04 22.08 17.54
CA SER A 372 -4.44 22.08 17.09
C SER A 372 -4.75 20.90 16.17
N ARG A 373 -6.00 20.40 16.25
CA ARG A 373 -6.53 19.40 15.30
C ARG A 373 -6.44 19.85 13.83
N LYS A 374 -6.53 21.17 13.58
CA LYS A 374 -6.39 21.76 12.24
C LYS A 374 -4.95 21.63 11.71
N TYR A 375 -3.95 21.84 12.57
CA TYR A 375 -2.55 21.61 12.23
C TYR A 375 -2.31 20.14 11.86
N LEU A 376 -2.77 19.18 12.69
CA LEU A 376 -2.66 17.75 12.38
C LEU A 376 -3.31 17.41 11.03
N SER A 377 -4.51 17.94 10.77
CA SER A 377 -5.21 17.72 9.49
C SER A 377 -4.43 18.24 8.28
N LYS A 378 -3.83 19.44 8.39
CA LYS A 378 -2.99 20.02 7.33
C LYS A 378 -1.72 19.19 7.12
N TYR A 379 -1.08 18.78 8.22
CA TYR A 379 0.14 17.98 8.19
C TYR A 379 -0.10 16.60 7.55
N THR A 380 -1.13 15.88 8.00
CA THR A 380 -1.55 14.60 7.40
C THR A 380 -1.86 14.76 5.92
N LYS A 381 -2.58 15.80 5.51
CA LYS A 381 -2.88 16.05 4.10
C LYS A 381 -1.59 16.23 3.28
N ALA A 382 -0.66 17.08 3.74
CA ALA A 382 0.61 17.30 3.05
C ALA A 382 1.45 16.03 2.90
N LEU A 383 1.44 15.16 3.92
CA LEU A 383 2.11 13.86 3.85
C LEU A 383 1.48 12.94 2.79
N TYR A 384 0.16 12.83 2.75
CA TYR A 384 -0.53 12.03 1.73
C TYR A 384 -0.39 12.61 0.32
N ASP A 385 -0.37 13.95 0.17
CA ASP A 385 -0.12 14.57 -1.13
C ASP A 385 1.31 14.26 -1.62
N THR A 386 2.30 14.30 -0.72
CA THR A 386 3.68 13.88 -1.02
C THR A 386 3.78 12.40 -1.38
N LEU A 387 3.04 11.54 -0.67
CA LEU A 387 2.96 10.10 -0.95
C LEU A 387 2.44 9.87 -2.37
N LYS A 388 1.31 10.50 -2.73
CA LYS A 388 0.71 10.38 -4.07
C LYS A 388 1.70 10.78 -5.17
N SER A 389 2.43 11.89 -4.98
CA SER A 389 3.48 12.31 -5.91
C SER A 389 4.62 11.30 -6.02
N SER A 390 5.00 10.64 -4.92
CA SER A 390 6.09 9.65 -4.91
C SER A 390 5.68 8.35 -5.60
N VAL A 391 4.47 7.86 -5.34
CA VAL A 391 3.89 6.69 -6.05
C VAL A 391 3.79 6.97 -7.54
N ARG A 392 3.31 8.17 -7.91
CA ARG A 392 3.24 8.65 -9.29
C ARG A 392 4.60 8.63 -9.98
N ALA A 393 5.63 9.22 -9.36
CA ALA A 393 6.97 9.23 -9.90
C ALA A 393 7.53 7.82 -10.11
N LYS A 394 7.28 6.89 -9.16
CA LYS A 394 7.76 5.51 -9.28
C LYS A 394 7.05 4.74 -10.39
N ALA A 395 5.74 4.91 -10.53
CA ALA A 395 4.98 4.31 -11.63
C ALA A 395 5.45 4.84 -13.00
N GLN A 396 5.77 6.13 -13.11
CA GLN A 396 6.35 6.71 -14.32
C GLN A 396 7.73 6.16 -14.65
N GLU A 397 8.60 6.01 -13.65
CA GLU A 397 9.91 5.38 -13.82
C GLU A 397 9.76 3.96 -14.39
N ILE A 398 8.87 3.15 -13.81
CA ILE A 398 8.58 1.79 -14.29
C ILE A 398 8.07 1.81 -15.74
N PHE A 399 7.16 2.73 -16.07
CA PHE A 399 6.62 2.86 -17.43
C PHE A 399 7.69 3.29 -18.45
N ALA A 400 8.43 4.37 -18.17
CA ALA A 400 9.44 4.89 -19.07
C ALA A 400 10.55 3.86 -19.33
N THR A 401 10.94 3.10 -18.30
CA THR A 401 11.89 1.99 -18.45
C THR A 401 11.33 0.87 -19.34
N ARG A 402 10.03 0.53 -19.22
CA ARG A 402 9.37 -0.47 -20.07
C ARG A 402 9.27 -0.04 -21.54
N GLU A 403 8.96 1.23 -21.83
CA GLU A 403 8.85 1.73 -23.21
C GLU A 403 10.22 1.95 -23.89
N LYS A 404 11.25 2.39 -23.14
CA LYS A 404 12.61 2.63 -23.67
C LYS A 404 13.43 1.37 -23.91
N ALA A 405 13.00 0.24 -23.36
CA ALA A 405 13.67 -1.03 -23.59
C ALA A 405 13.47 -1.47 -25.06
N GLU A 406 14.33 -1.01 -25.98
CA GLU A 406 14.79 -1.91 -27.05
C GLU A 406 15.27 -3.16 -26.34
N TRP A 407 14.54 -4.26 -26.51
CA TRP A 407 14.66 -5.44 -25.66
C TRP A 407 15.98 -6.18 -25.96
N LEU A 408 17.10 -5.61 -25.49
CA LEU A 408 18.47 -6.10 -25.68
C LEU A 408 18.89 -7.09 -24.59
N GLY A 409 17.96 -7.54 -23.74
CA GLY A 409 18.22 -8.62 -22.77
C GLY A 409 18.84 -8.21 -21.44
N ASN A 410 18.74 -6.94 -21.00
CA ASN A 410 19.09 -6.58 -19.63
C ASN A 410 18.03 -7.05 -18.61
N THR A 411 18.49 -7.51 -17.45
CA THR A 411 17.76 -8.39 -16.51
C THR A 411 16.79 -7.70 -15.56
N ALA A 412 16.80 -6.37 -15.44
CA ALA A 412 16.01 -5.64 -14.43
C ALA A 412 14.55 -5.34 -14.86
N ASP A 413 14.26 -5.29 -16.17
CA ASP A 413 13.01 -4.71 -16.71
C ASP A 413 11.92 -5.74 -17.04
N LEU A 414 12.14 -6.97 -16.59
CA LEU A 414 11.31 -8.12 -16.97
C LEU A 414 10.19 -8.39 -15.98
N HIS A 415 10.30 -7.95 -14.73
CA HIS A 415 9.41 -8.43 -13.68
C HIS A 415 8.03 -7.77 -13.78
N ASN A 416 7.00 -8.59 -14.00
CA ASN A 416 5.60 -8.19 -13.83
C ASN A 416 4.81 -9.26 -13.06
N PHE A 417 3.58 -8.94 -12.70
CA PHE A 417 2.68 -9.82 -11.96
C PHE A 417 1.34 -9.90 -12.66
N VAL A 418 0.66 -11.03 -12.54
CA VAL A 418 -0.77 -11.11 -12.81
C VAL A 418 -1.46 -11.40 -11.47
N HIS A 419 -2.48 -10.62 -11.14
CA HIS A 419 -3.31 -10.84 -9.96
C HIS A 419 -4.63 -11.47 -10.36
N PHE A 420 -5.06 -12.41 -9.53
CA PHE A 420 -6.33 -13.09 -9.65
C PHE A 420 -7.12 -12.86 -8.36
N PHE A 421 -8.32 -12.32 -8.47
CA PHE A 421 -9.20 -12.05 -7.34
C PHE A 421 -10.51 -12.82 -7.50
N TRP A 422 -11.11 -13.20 -6.38
CA TRP A 422 -12.45 -13.77 -6.36
C TRP A 422 -13.30 -13.17 -5.24
N ASP A 423 -14.60 -13.04 -5.48
CA ASP A 423 -15.56 -12.60 -4.46
C ASP A 423 -16.98 -13.03 -4.81
N SER A 424 -17.88 -13.11 -3.83
CA SER A 424 -19.30 -13.41 -4.04
C SER A 424 -20.15 -12.18 -4.37
N GLN A 425 -19.67 -10.99 -3.98
CA GLN A 425 -20.38 -9.71 -4.12
C GLN A 425 -19.75 -8.79 -5.19
N GLY A 426 -18.73 -9.25 -5.91
CA GLY A 426 -17.95 -8.43 -6.85
C GLY A 426 -17.09 -7.36 -6.19
N LYS A 427 -16.81 -7.48 -4.88
CA LYS A 427 -15.93 -6.62 -4.09
C LYS A 427 -14.56 -7.30 -3.93
N PHE A 428 -13.71 -7.12 -4.94
CA PHE A 428 -12.37 -7.69 -4.94
C PHE A 428 -11.47 -7.04 -3.86
N THR A 429 -10.84 -7.86 -3.02
CA THR A 429 -9.91 -7.44 -1.96
C THR A 429 -8.68 -8.33 -1.92
N ASP A 430 -7.57 -7.85 -1.37
CA ASP A 430 -6.32 -8.62 -1.28
C ASP A 430 -6.42 -9.90 -0.42
N LYS A 431 -7.46 -10.00 0.42
CA LYS A 431 -7.72 -11.20 1.25
C LYS A 431 -8.16 -12.40 0.43
N LYS A 432 -8.91 -12.16 -0.66
CA LYS A 432 -9.38 -13.19 -1.60
C LYS A 432 -8.67 -12.98 -2.95
N SER A 433 -7.34 -13.17 -2.94
CA SER A 433 -6.50 -12.97 -4.12
C SER A 433 -5.31 -13.94 -4.17
N GLN A 434 -4.81 -14.16 -5.39
CA GLN A 434 -3.57 -14.86 -5.69
C GLN A 434 -2.75 -14.05 -6.70
N GLN A 435 -1.45 -14.22 -6.66
CA GLN A 435 -0.52 -13.48 -7.51
C GLN A 435 0.47 -14.47 -8.13
N ARG A 436 0.88 -14.19 -9.37
CA ARG A 436 1.97 -14.90 -10.04
C ARG A 436 2.93 -13.91 -10.65
N HIS A 437 4.20 -14.07 -10.33
CA HIS A 437 5.30 -13.33 -10.95
C HIS A 437 5.61 -13.90 -12.34
N TYR A 438 6.01 -13.05 -13.27
CA TYR A 438 6.53 -13.47 -14.56
C TYR A 438 7.47 -12.45 -15.21
N ARG A 439 8.02 -12.87 -16.35
CA ARG A 439 8.83 -12.02 -17.23
C ARG A 439 8.01 -11.51 -18.42
N SER A 440 7.87 -10.19 -18.55
CA SER A 440 7.15 -9.51 -19.63
C SER A 440 7.75 -9.82 -21.02
N GLY A 441 7.08 -9.44 -22.11
CA GLY A 441 7.60 -9.54 -23.48
C GLY A 441 7.45 -10.91 -24.18
N LYS A 442 7.13 -11.99 -23.45
CA LYS A 442 6.84 -13.31 -24.02
C LYS A 442 5.43 -13.78 -23.64
N TRP A 443 4.89 -14.73 -24.40
CA TRP A 443 3.68 -15.44 -24.01
C TRP A 443 3.93 -16.25 -22.75
N VAL A 444 3.14 -16.04 -21.72
CA VAL A 444 3.21 -16.77 -20.45
C VAL A 444 1.83 -17.34 -20.13
N LYS A 445 1.79 -18.59 -19.66
CA LYS A 445 0.59 -19.23 -19.14
C LYS A 445 0.66 -19.26 -17.62
N PHE A 446 -0.42 -18.80 -16.98
CA PHE A 446 -0.62 -18.82 -15.54
C PHE A 446 -1.73 -19.80 -15.20
N THR A 447 -1.64 -20.36 -14.00
CA THR A 447 -2.67 -21.22 -13.42
C THR A 447 -2.91 -20.82 -11.97
N PHE A 448 -4.18 -20.66 -11.64
CA PHE A 448 -4.70 -20.29 -10.33
C PHE A 448 -5.67 -21.36 -9.85
N GLU A 449 -5.49 -21.80 -8.60
CA GLU A 449 -6.36 -22.79 -7.99
C GLU A 449 -7.15 -22.16 -6.86
N LEU A 450 -8.47 -22.25 -6.85
CA LEU A 450 -9.32 -21.67 -5.83
C LEU A 450 -10.33 -22.70 -5.33
N ARG A 451 -10.55 -22.74 -4.01
CA ARG A 451 -11.62 -23.55 -3.44
C ARG A 451 -12.84 -22.68 -3.22
N VAL A 452 -13.98 -23.08 -3.78
CA VAL A 452 -15.23 -22.31 -3.71
C VAL A 452 -15.72 -22.26 -2.26
N ASP A 453 -15.82 -21.07 -1.69
CA ASP A 453 -16.33 -20.82 -0.35
C ASP A 453 -17.72 -20.20 -0.35
N GLU A 454 -18.04 -19.41 -1.38
CA GLU A 454 -19.28 -18.65 -1.51
C GLU A 454 -19.73 -18.56 -2.98
N LEU A 455 -21.04 -18.39 -3.20
CA LEU A 455 -21.66 -18.26 -4.52
C LEU A 455 -22.69 -17.11 -4.54
N PRO A 456 -22.96 -16.48 -5.71
CA PRO A 456 -22.33 -16.71 -7.02
C PRO A 456 -20.88 -16.21 -7.06
N LEU A 457 -20.01 -16.85 -7.84
CA LEU A 457 -18.58 -16.56 -7.81
C LEU A 457 -18.18 -15.61 -8.95
N TRP A 458 -17.55 -14.49 -8.57
CA TRP A 458 -17.01 -13.50 -9.50
C TRP A 458 -15.50 -13.59 -9.54
N LEU A 459 -14.91 -13.65 -10.72
CA LEU A 459 -13.46 -13.72 -10.92
C LEU A 459 -12.96 -12.47 -11.65
N LYS A 460 -11.91 -11.84 -11.11
CA LYS A 460 -11.20 -10.71 -11.75
C LYS A 460 -9.75 -11.07 -11.99
N ILE A 461 -9.26 -10.76 -13.18
CA ILE A 461 -7.84 -10.83 -13.54
C ILE A 461 -7.32 -9.41 -13.76
N ASP A 462 -6.17 -9.11 -13.17
CA ASP A 462 -5.48 -7.83 -13.28
C ASP A 462 -4.05 -8.09 -13.79
N PRO A 463 -3.73 -7.71 -15.04
CA PRO A 463 -2.39 -7.85 -15.60
C PRO A 463 -1.31 -7.01 -14.92
N SER A 464 -1.67 -6.17 -13.93
CA SER A 464 -0.75 -5.27 -13.22
C SER A 464 0.08 -4.39 -14.17
N LEU A 465 -0.52 -4.07 -15.33
CA LEU A 465 0.09 -3.28 -16.38
C LEU A 465 -0.49 -1.86 -16.32
N HIS A 466 0.29 -0.92 -15.78
CA HIS A 466 -0.16 0.48 -15.66
C HIS A 466 -0.40 1.13 -17.04
N VAL A 467 0.58 1.08 -17.93
CA VAL A 467 0.44 1.57 -19.31
C VAL A 467 1.14 0.57 -20.22
N GLY A 468 0.47 0.14 -21.28
CA GLY A 468 0.98 -0.88 -22.18
C GLY A 468 -0.13 -1.67 -22.86
N ILE A 469 0.26 -2.71 -23.61
CA ILE A 469 -0.64 -3.58 -24.34
C ILE A 469 -0.65 -4.96 -23.69
N THR A 470 -1.83 -5.49 -23.41
CA THR A 470 -2.04 -6.87 -23.01
C THR A 470 -2.74 -7.63 -24.14
N GLU A 471 -2.06 -8.64 -24.68
CA GLU A 471 -2.64 -9.64 -25.57
C GLU A 471 -3.06 -10.87 -24.76
N ILE A 472 -4.25 -11.40 -25.00
CA ILE A 472 -4.75 -12.64 -24.39
C ILE A 472 -4.94 -13.67 -25.51
N SER A 473 -4.36 -14.87 -25.36
CA SER A 473 -4.58 -15.96 -26.31
C SER A 473 -5.61 -16.97 -25.80
N SER A 474 -5.69 -17.17 -24.48
CA SER A 474 -6.70 -18.05 -23.91
C SER A 474 -6.98 -17.78 -22.44
N ILE A 475 -8.22 -18.06 -22.03
CA ILE A 475 -8.65 -18.17 -20.63
C ILE A 475 -9.46 -19.46 -20.52
N THR A 476 -9.14 -20.32 -19.57
CA THR A 476 -9.90 -21.55 -19.30
C THR A 476 -10.20 -21.64 -17.82
N LEU A 477 -11.40 -22.10 -17.49
CA LEU A 477 -11.82 -22.37 -16.13
C LEU A 477 -12.40 -23.78 -16.05
N GLN A 478 -11.78 -24.61 -15.22
CA GLN A 478 -12.16 -26.02 -15.03
C GLN A 478 -12.49 -26.29 -13.57
N ASN A 479 -13.49 -27.13 -13.32
CA ASN A 479 -13.76 -27.71 -12.02
C ASN A 479 -12.96 -29.01 -11.89
N LYS A 480 -11.88 -28.98 -11.12
CA LYS A 480 -11.01 -30.14 -10.92
C LYS A 480 -11.65 -31.22 -10.05
N THR A 481 -12.63 -30.84 -9.22
CA THR A 481 -13.35 -31.79 -8.37
C THR A 481 -14.34 -32.62 -9.18
N GLN A 482 -15.03 -31.98 -10.12
CA GLN A 482 -16.06 -32.63 -10.95
C GLN A 482 -15.54 -33.09 -12.32
N ASP A 483 -14.29 -32.74 -12.67
CA ASP A 483 -13.68 -32.92 -14.00
C ASP A 483 -14.54 -32.33 -15.12
N THR A 484 -15.11 -31.15 -14.87
CA THR A 484 -15.98 -30.44 -15.81
C THR A 484 -15.36 -29.12 -16.24
N GLU A 485 -15.64 -28.73 -17.47
CA GLU A 485 -15.24 -27.44 -18.00
C GLU A 485 -16.34 -26.41 -17.80
N ILE A 486 -15.99 -25.28 -17.19
CA ILE A 486 -16.94 -24.21 -16.88
C ILE A 486 -16.94 -23.16 -17.99
N LEU A 487 -15.74 -22.79 -18.48
CA LEU A 487 -15.56 -21.72 -19.44
C LEU A 487 -14.25 -21.87 -20.23
N ILE A 488 -14.31 -21.63 -21.55
CA ILE A 488 -13.15 -21.43 -22.42
C ILE A 488 -13.33 -20.13 -23.20
N PHE A 489 -12.26 -19.33 -23.29
CA PHE A 489 -12.04 -18.33 -24.32
C PHE A 489 -10.75 -18.65 -25.09
N GLN A 490 -10.84 -18.80 -26.40
CA GLN A 490 -9.74 -19.04 -27.34
C GLN A 490 -9.86 -18.16 -28.60
N GLU A 491 -11.08 -17.82 -29.00
CA GLU A 491 -11.34 -16.99 -30.17
C GLU A 491 -11.57 -15.52 -29.80
N PRO A 492 -11.09 -14.55 -30.61
CA PRO A 492 -11.17 -13.11 -30.28
C PRO A 492 -12.56 -12.58 -29.90
N ASP A 493 -13.64 -13.15 -30.47
CA ASP A 493 -15.01 -12.71 -30.21
C ASP A 493 -15.54 -13.16 -28.84
N GLU A 494 -15.04 -14.28 -28.30
CA GLU A 494 -15.50 -14.82 -27.02
C GLU A 494 -15.09 -13.92 -25.85
N PHE A 495 -13.92 -13.30 -25.95
CA PHE A 495 -13.42 -12.30 -24.99
C PHE A 495 -14.29 -11.04 -24.93
N SER A 496 -15.21 -10.83 -25.88
CA SER A 496 -16.20 -9.75 -25.81
C SER A 496 -17.11 -9.82 -24.58
N LEU A 497 -17.23 -11.00 -23.98
CA LEU A 497 -17.95 -11.25 -22.74
C LEU A 497 -17.23 -10.71 -21.51
N LEU A 498 -15.93 -10.44 -21.57
CA LEU A 498 -15.18 -9.86 -20.47
C LEU A 498 -15.67 -8.43 -20.15
N LEU A 499 -15.83 -8.14 -18.87
CA LEU A 499 -16.08 -6.78 -18.40
C LEU A 499 -14.74 -6.10 -18.06
N LEU A 500 -14.32 -5.18 -18.91
CA LEU A 500 -13.18 -4.31 -18.65
C LEU A 500 -13.48 -3.38 -17.46
N THR A 501 -12.51 -3.21 -16.57
CA THR A 501 -12.62 -2.40 -15.35
C THR A 501 -11.43 -1.46 -15.21
N GLY A 502 -11.72 -0.24 -14.73
CA GLY A 502 -10.74 0.82 -14.54
C GLY A 502 -10.09 1.29 -15.83
N ASP A 503 -8.76 1.34 -15.87
CA ASP A 503 -7.98 2.07 -16.87
C ASP A 503 -7.56 1.17 -18.05
N ILE A 504 -8.51 0.39 -18.57
CA ILE A 504 -8.26 -0.57 -19.65
C ILE A 504 -9.35 -0.52 -20.73
N LYS A 505 -8.96 -0.61 -22.00
CA LYS A 505 -9.88 -0.59 -23.16
C LYS A 505 -9.47 -1.56 -24.26
N TRP A 506 -10.44 -2.05 -25.01
CA TRP A 506 -10.20 -2.77 -26.26
C TRP A 506 -9.63 -1.84 -27.32
N ILE A 507 -8.58 -2.29 -28.00
CA ILE A 507 -7.94 -1.51 -29.08
C ILE A 507 -8.60 -1.79 -30.42
N PHE A 508 -9.02 -3.04 -30.65
CA PHE A 508 -9.60 -3.51 -31.90
C PHE A 508 -11.04 -3.99 -31.66
N PRO A 509 -12.06 -3.30 -32.22
CA PRO A 509 -13.45 -3.74 -32.17
C PRO A 509 -13.68 -5.16 -32.73
N GLU A 510 -12.96 -5.47 -33.80
CA GLU A 510 -12.94 -6.72 -34.55
C GLU A 510 -12.09 -7.83 -33.90
N ARG A 511 -11.32 -7.48 -32.87
CA ARG A 511 -10.39 -8.41 -32.23
C ARG A 511 -10.28 -8.13 -30.75
N LYS A 512 -11.29 -8.55 -29.99
CA LYS A 512 -11.41 -8.27 -28.55
C LYS A 512 -10.53 -9.16 -27.70
N ASN A 513 -9.27 -9.37 -28.08
CA ASN A 513 -8.28 -10.06 -27.25
C ASN A 513 -7.00 -9.21 -27.04
N VAL A 514 -7.04 -7.93 -27.43
CA VAL A 514 -5.96 -6.96 -27.27
C VAL A 514 -6.47 -5.73 -26.52
N MET A 515 -5.86 -5.46 -25.37
CA MET A 515 -6.25 -4.40 -24.46
C MET A 515 -5.13 -3.35 -24.32
N LEU A 516 -5.50 -2.09 -24.23
CA LEU A 516 -4.64 -0.98 -23.85
C LEU A 516 -4.91 -0.65 -22.39
N SER A 517 -3.88 -0.79 -21.55
CA SER A 517 -3.86 -0.18 -20.22
C SER A 517 -3.32 1.24 -20.30
N TYR A 518 -3.90 2.16 -19.55
CA TYR A 518 -3.52 3.58 -19.51
C TYR A 518 -3.62 4.19 -18.09
N GLY A 519 -3.62 3.34 -17.06
CA GLY A 519 -3.63 3.73 -15.65
C GLY A 519 -3.49 2.54 -14.70
N PRO A 520 -3.38 2.81 -13.39
CA PRO A 520 -3.03 1.80 -12.37
C PRO A 520 -4.10 0.76 -12.07
N HIS A 521 -5.31 0.93 -12.56
CA HIS A 521 -6.42 0.04 -12.26
C HIS A 521 -6.86 -0.70 -13.51
N SER A 522 -5.96 -1.44 -14.16
CA SER A 522 -6.29 -2.23 -15.35
C SER A 522 -6.74 -3.64 -14.97
N GLY A 523 -7.97 -4.02 -15.22
CA GLY A 523 -8.36 -5.42 -15.03
C GLY A 523 -9.64 -5.78 -15.75
N PHE A 524 -9.94 -7.06 -15.80
CA PHE A 524 -11.16 -7.55 -16.43
C PHE A 524 -11.81 -8.65 -15.60
N ILE A 525 -13.13 -8.71 -15.66
CA ILE A 525 -13.98 -9.63 -14.91
C ILE A 525 -14.56 -10.67 -15.88
N LEU A 526 -14.51 -11.94 -15.47
CA LEU A 526 -15.12 -13.07 -16.18
C LEU A 526 -16.63 -13.13 -15.90
N PRO A 527 -17.43 -13.79 -16.77
CA PRO A 527 -18.83 -14.14 -16.48
C PRO A 527 -19.00 -14.73 -15.07
N SER A 528 -20.09 -14.36 -14.37
CA SER A 528 -20.37 -14.92 -13.04
C SER A 528 -20.62 -16.42 -13.15
N ILE A 529 -20.13 -17.15 -12.15
CA ILE A 529 -20.32 -18.60 -12.06
C ILE A 529 -21.41 -18.83 -11.01
N GLU A 530 -22.53 -19.36 -11.47
CA GLU A 530 -23.72 -19.59 -10.68
C GLU A 530 -23.70 -21.01 -10.07
N ALA A 531 -24.63 -21.26 -9.13
CA ALA A 531 -24.67 -22.50 -8.34
C ALA A 531 -25.07 -23.75 -9.15
N ASP A 532 -25.49 -23.60 -10.41
CA ASP A 532 -25.78 -24.70 -11.33
C ASP A 532 -24.50 -25.29 -11.96
N LYS A 533 -23.37 -24.58 -11.92
CA LYS A 533 -22.10 -25.00 -12.54
C LYS A 533 -21.03 -25.46 -11.56
N VAL A 534 -21.12 -25.05 -10.29
CA VAL A 534 -20.12 -25.36 -9.24
C VAL A 534 -20.79 -25.45 -7.86
N CYS A 535 -20.21 -26.25 -6.99
CA CYS A 535 -20.63 -26.42 -5.60
C CYS A 535 -19.65 -25.74 -4.62
N ILE A 536 -20.16 -25.33 -3.46
CA ILE A 536 -19.29 -24.91 -2.34
C ILE A 536 -18.39 -26.09 -1.96
N GLY A 537 -17.08 -25.86 -1.89
CA GLY A 537 -16.05 -26.85 -1.63
C GLY A 537 -15.29 -27.36 -2.87
N ASP A 538 -15.83 -27.12 -4.08
CA ASP A 538 -15.15 -27.52 -5.33
C ASP A 538 -13.82 -26.79 -5.50
N LEU A 539 -12.85 -27.48 -6.12
CA LEU A 539 -11.57 -26.90 -6.52
C LEU A 539 -11.63 -26.47 -7.98
N LEU A 540 -11.51 -25.17 -8.23
CA LEU A 540 -11.47 -24.60 -9.57
C LEU A 540 -10.04 -24.28 -9.99
N GLU A 541 -9.72 -24.53 -11.26
CA GLU A 541 -8.48 -24.15 -11.89
C GLU A 541 -8.75 -23.13 -13.00
N CYS A 542 -8.29 -21.89 -12.81
CA CYS A 542 -8.32 -20.85 -13.84
C CYS A 542 -6.94 -20.75 -14.48
N SER A 543 -6.84 -21.05 -15.78
CA SER A 543 -5.63 -20.83 -16.56
C SER A 543 -5.79 -19.67 -17.52
N ILE A 544 -4.77 -18.84 -17.64
CA ILE A 544 -4.76 -17.70 -18.59
C ILE A 544 -3.42 -17.64 -19.30
N LYS A 545 -3.44 -17.42 -20.61
CA LYS A 545 -2.24 -17.20 -21.42
C LYS A 545 -2.24 -15.78 -21.97
N ILE A 546 -1.31 -14.96 -21.50
CA ILE A 546 -1.16 -13.54 -21.86
C ILE A 546 0.24 -13.22 -22.34
N LYS A 547 0.36 -12.13 -23.08
CA LYS A 547 1.61 -11.47 -23.43
C LYS A 547 1.43 -9.97 -23.23
N GLU A 548 2.43 -9.35 -22.65
CA GLU A 548 2.47 -7.90 -22.50
C GLU A 548 3.63 -7.29 -23.25
N THR A 549 3.39 -6.10 -23.80
CA THR A 549 4.36 -5.33 -24.57
C THR A 549 4.14 -3.84 -24.34
N GLY A 550 5.18 -3.04 -24.58
CA GLY A 550 5.01 -1.59 -24.74
C GLY A 550 4.10 -1.25 -25.92
N ILE A 551 3.57 -0.03 -25.94
CA ILE A 551 2.63 0.41 -26.98
C ILE A 551 3.33 0.47 -28.33
N GLN A 552 4.49 1.12 -28.40
CA GLN A 552 5.27 1.21 -29.64
C GLN A 552 5.70 -0.18 -30.13
N GLN A 553 6.16 -1.04 -29.21
CA GLN A 553 6.60 -2.41 -29.51
C GLN A 553 5.50 -3.25 -30.18
N PHE A 554 4.26 -3.17 -29.69
CA PHE A 554 3.14 -3.92 -30.26
C PHE A 554 2.89 -3.56 -31.71
N PHE A 555 2.82 -2.26 -32.02
CA PHE A 555 2.51 -1.79 -33.38
C PHE A 555 3.68 -2.03 -34.35
N THR A 556 4.94 -1.88 -33.91
CA THR A 556 6.12 -2.20 -34.73
C THR A 556 6.20 -3.70 -35.04
N GLY A 557 5.91 -4.58 -34.07
CA GLY A 557 6.02 -6.03 -34.23
C GLY A 557 4.94 -6.68 -35.10
N LYS A 558 3.79 -6.04 -35.31
CA LYS A 558 2.66 -6.57 -36.10
C LYS A 558 2.76 -6.27 -37.61
N GLN A 559 3.86 -5.65 -38.09
CA GLN A 559 3.99 -5.18 -39.47
C GLN A 559 2.78 -4.33 -39.94
N ILE A 560 2.11 -3.64 -39.02
CA ILE A 560 1.28 -2.50 -39.41
C ILE A 560 2.31 -1.48 -39.88
N SER A 561 2.51 -1.41 -41.19
CA SER A 561 3.58 -0.61 -41.78
C SER A 561 3.44 0.83 -41.31
N ILE A 562 4.29 1.21 -40.34
CA ILE A 562 4.94 2.50 -40.34
C ILE A 562 5.72 2.49 -41.65
N VAL A 563 5.07 2.86 -42.76
CA VAL A 563 5.82 3.15 -43.97
C VAL A 563 6.60 4.40 -43.60
N ASP A 564 7.86 4.14 -43.28
CA ASP A 564 8.95 5.06 -43.25
C ASP A 564 8.88 5.87 -44.57
N THR A 565 8.28 7.06 -44.54
CA THR A 565 8.40 8.03 -45.65
C THR A 565 9.83 8.58 -45.72
N THR A 566 10.72 8.18 -44.81
CA THR A 566 12.17 8.42 -44.85
C THR A 566 12.91 7.46 -45.79
N LYS A 567 12.52 7.39 -47.07
CA LYS A 567 13.47 7.08 -48.16
C LYS A 567 13.25 7.92 -49.41
N LYS A 568 13.44 9.24 -49.26
CA LYS A 568 14.39 10.08 -50.03
C LYS A 568 14.11 11.56 -49.74
N VAL A 569 14.44 12.00 -48.53
CA VAL A 569 14.85 13.40 -48.33
C VAL A 569 16.09 13.34 -47.44
N ARG A 570 17.25 13.59 -48.04
CA ARG A 570 18.45 13.94 -47.27
C ARG A 570 18.24 15.37 -46.76
N GLN A 571 18.60 15.58 -45.49
CA GLN A 571 18.94 16.86 -44.85
C GLN A 571 17.79 17.87 -44.65
N ASP A 572 17.17 17.84 -43.46
CA ASP A 572 17.25 18.92 -42.45
C ASP A 572 16.38 18.54 -41.23
N GLU A 573 16.90 18.70 -40.01
CA GLU A 573 16.16 18.46 -38.76
C GLU A 573 15.08 19.53 -38.48
N SER A 574 14.88 20.50 -39.39
CA SER A 574 14.00 21.66 -39.20
C SER A 574 12.61 21.56 -39.83
N ASP A 575 12.18 20.41 -40.36
CA ASP A 575 10.88 20.33 -41.06
C ASP A 575 10.03 19.08 -40.75
N ARG A 576 9.96 18.66 -39.48
CA ARG A 576 8.89 17.76 -39.02
C ARG A 576 7.57 18.53 -38.95
N ARG A 577 6.85 18.63 -40.06
CA ARG A 577 5.49 19.18 -40.09
C ARG A 577 4.45 18.07 -40.05
N ASN A 578 3.49 18.20 -39.13
CA ASN A 578 2.25 17.45 -39.16
C ASN A 578 1.29 18.05 -40.20
N VAL A 579 0.24 17.31 -40.55
CA VAL A 579 -0.81 17.74 -41.50
C VAL A 579 -2.18 17.46 -40.90
N VAL A 580 -3.15 18.34 -41.15
CA VAL A 580 -4.57 18.02 -41.01
C VAL A 580 -5.22 18.14 -42.38
N HIS A 581 -6.00 17.13 -42.76
CA HIS A 581 -6.84 17.17 -43.95
C HIS A 581 -8.29 17.48 -43.55
N LEU A 582 -8.95 18.37 -44.29
CA LEU A 582 -10.38 18.66 -44.18
C LEU A 582 -11.07 18.11 -45.42
N TYR A 583 -12.05 17.23 -45.21
CA TYR A 583 -12.96 16.71 -46.22
C TYR A 583 -14.36 17.25 -46.02
N TRP A 584 -15.09 17.48 -47.10
CA TRP A 584 -16.50 17.88 -47.04
C TRP A 584 -17.33 17.21 -48.13
N ASP A 585 -18.60 16.93 -47.83
CA ASP A 585 -19.52 16.29 -48.76
C ASP A 585 -20.98 16.54 -48.35
N LYS A 586 -21.92 16.52 -49.31
CA LYS A 586 -23.35 16.67 -49.02
C LYS A 586 -24.00 15.40 -48.47
N ASP A 587 -23.52 14.23 -48.89
CA ASP A 587 -24.10 12.92 -48.58
C ASP A 587 -23.31 12.18 -47.48
N GLY A 588 -22.24 12.78 -46.98
CA GLY A 588 -21.33 12.19 -45.98
C GLY A 588 -20.45 11.06 -46.53
N LYS A 589 -20.27 10.97 -47.86
CA LYS A 589 -19.46 9.93 -48.52
C LYS A 589 -17.98 10.28 -48.67
N PHE A 590 -17.63 11.56 -48.52
CA PHE A 590 -16.25 12.09 -48.49
C PHE A 590 -15.35 11.55 -49.61
N SER A 591 -15.80 11.57 -50.88
CA SER A 591 -15.10 10.86 -51.97
C SER A 591 -14.00 11.67 -52.68
N ASP A 592 -14.11 13.01 -52.80
CA ASP A 592 -13.22 13.76 -53.71
C ASP A 592 -12.79 15.17 -53.26
N ASN A 593 -13.42 15.77 -52.25
CA ASN A 593 -13.16 17.15 -51.83
C ASN A 593 -12.23 17.22 -50.61
N GLU A 594 -11.05 17.83 -50.74
CA GLU A 594 -10.03 17.88 -49.70
C GLU A 594 -9.26 19.22 -49.66
N LEU A 595 -9.03 19.74 -48.46
CA LEU A 595 -8.02 20.76 -48.17
C LEU A 595 -7.01 20.21 -47.16
N GLN A 596 -5.76 20.64 -47.22
CA GLN A 596 -4.75 20.25 -46.24
C GLN A 596 -3.95 21.44 -45.74
N GLN A 597 -3.52 21.40 -44.48
CA GLN A 597 -2.68 22.43 -43.89
C GLN A 597 -1.61 21.81 -42.99
N HIS A 598 -0.38 22.30 -43.13
CA HIS A 598 0.79 21.86 -42.37
C HIS A 598 0.98 22.68 -41.10
N TYR A 599 1.51 22.05 -40.05
CA TYR A 599 1.81 22.72 -38.79
C TYR A 599 2.99 22.04 -38.04
N PRO A 600 3.64 22.71 -37.08
CA PRO A 600 4.77 22.15 -36.36
C PRO A 600 4.42 20.84 -35.64
N ALA A 601 5.29 19.83 -35.73
CA ALA A 601 5.12 18.62 -34.94
C ALA A 601 5.32 18.90 -33.44
N GLU A 602 4.60 18.16 -32.60
CA GLU A 602 4.82 18.09 -31.15
C GLU A 602 4.59 19.40 -30.37
N GLU A 603 3.95 20.39 -31.00
CA GLU A 603 3.51 21.64 -30.37
C GLU A 603 2.00 21.87 -30.59
N TRP A 604 1.41 22.74 -29.77
CA TRP A 604 0.03 23.18 -29.97
C TRP A 604 -0.05 24.14 -31.16
N ALA A 605 -0.81 23.78 -32.19
CA ALA A 605 -1.03 24.63 -33.36
C ALA A 605 -2.52 24.90 -33.59
N THR A 606 -2.85 26.08 -34.12
CA THR A 606 -4.19 26.41 -34.61
C THR A 606 -4.15 26.40 -36.14
N ILE A 607 -5.07 25.64 -36.72
CA ILE A 607 -5.18 25.37 -38.16
C ILE A 607 -6.55 25.87 -38.59
N SER A 608 -6.64 26.55 -39.72
CA SER A 608 -7.88 27.18 -40.20
C SER A 608 -8.03 26.98 -41.70
N PHE A 609 -9.15 26.39 -42.09
CA PHE A 609 -9.53 26.18 -43.49
C PHE A 609 -10.63 27.16 -43.86
N GLU A 610 -10.54 27.76 -45.05
CA GLU A 610 -11.62 28.54 -45.65
C GLU A 610 -12.31 27.70 -46.71
N LEU A 611 -13.63 27.50 -46.56
CA LEU A 611 -14.44 26.65 -47.41
C LEU A 611 -15.66 27.43 -47.94
N PRO A 612 -15.71 27.76 -49.25
CA PRO A 612 -16.94 28.30 -49.85
C PRO A 612 -18.03 27.22 -49.89
N VAL A 613 -19.26 27.60 -49.54
CA VAL A 613 -20.42 26.69 -49.52
C VAL A 613 -20.99 26.56 -50.93
N GLU A 614 -20.71 25.45 -51.58
CA GLU A 614 -21.23 25.12 -52.91
C GLU A 614 -22.47 24.20 -52.86
N GLU A 615 -22.61 23.42 -51.79
CA GLU A 615 -23.74 22.52 -51.58
C GLU A 615 -24.14 22.52 -50.09
N SER A 616 -25.44 22.32 -49.81
CA SER A 616 -25.97 22.11 -48.44
C SER A 616 -27.09 21.06 -48.46
N PRO A 617 -27.29 20.28 -47.38
CA PRO A 617 -26.55 20.30 -46.11
C PRO A 617 -25.10 19.82 -46.26
N LEU A 618 -24.26 20.10 -45.26
CA LEU A 618 -22.81 19.89 -45.34
C LEU A 618 -22.29 19.01 -44.20
N TRP A 619 -21.56 17.95 -44.56
CA TRP A 619 -20.78 17.15 -43.62
C TRP A 619 -19.31 17.55 -43.69
N LEU A 620 -18.66 17.63 -42.52
CA LEU A 620 -17.25 17.98 -42.40
C LEU A 620 -16.49 16.86 -41.67
N ARG A 621 -15.29 16.54 -42.18
CA ARG A 621 -14.39 15.53 -41.63
C ARG A 621 -12.97 16.08 -41.54
N LEU A 622 -12.33 15.92 -40.38
CA LEU A 622 -10.94 16.29 -40.12
C LEU A 622 -10.09 15.04 -39.89
N ASP A 623 -8.95 14.95 -40.57
CA ASP A 623 -8.02 13.81 -40.49
C ASP A 623 -6.62 14.29 -40.07
N PRO A 624 -6.26 14.15 -38.79
CA PRO A 624 -4.89 14.42 -38.31
C PRO A 624 -3.85 13.44 -38.89
N SER A 625 -2.57 13.83 -38.88
CA SER A 625 -1.49 13.09 -39.56
C SER A 625 -0.90 11.93 -38.75
N ARG A 626 -1.03 11.94 -37.41
CA ARG A 626 -0.44 10.96 -36.51
C ARG A 626 -1.14 9.61 -36.68
N ARG A 627 -0.41 8.62 -37.16
CA ARG A 627 -0.93 7.27 -37.41
C ARG A 627 -0.92 6.38 -36.16
N VAL A 628 0.12 6.48 -35.34
CA VAL A 628 0.17 5.85 -34.01
C VAL A 628 0.64 6.89 -33.01
N GLY A 629 -0.23 7.29 -32.08
CA GLY A 629 0.09 8.36 -31.14
C GLY A 629 -1.14 9.02 -30.53
N ILE A 630 -0.90 10.13 -29.83
CA ILE A 630 -1.94 10.87 -29.10
C ILE A 630 -2.26 12.16 -29.86
N ILE A 631 -3.55 12.45 -30.01
CA ILE A 631 -4.08 13.70 -30.57
C ILE A 631 -4.84 14.40 -29.45
N GLU A 632 -4.35 15.55 -29.03
CA GLU A 632 -5.01 16.44 -28.08
C GLU A 632 -5.68 17.58 -28.83
N ILE A 633 -6.94 17.90 -28.51
CA ILE A 633 -7.74 18.93 -29.18
C ILE A 633 -8.19 19.97 -28.16
N ALA A 634 -7.69 21.20 -28.27
CA ALA A 634 -8.08 22.28 -27.38
C ALA A 634 -9.41 22.90 -27.80
N PHE A 635 -9.64 23.06 -29.11
CA PHE A 635 -10.93 23.51 -29.63
C PHE A 635 -11.13 23.17 -31.10
N ILE A 636 -12.40 23.16 -31.52
CA ILE A 636 -12.82 23.20 -32.93
C ILE A 636 -13.93 24.25 -33.08
N THR A 637 -13.87 25.06 -34.13
CA THR A 637 -14.91 26.05 -34.45
C THR A 637 -15.23 26.02 -35.93
N VAL A 638 -16.51 26.13 -36.27
CA VAL A 638 -16.95 26.41 -37.65
C VAL A 638 -17.71 27.74 -37.61
N ARG A 639 -17.19 28.74 -38.33
CA ARG A 639 -17.76 30.08 -38.40
C ARG A 639 -18.16 30.41 -39.82
N ASN A 640 -19.38 30.92 -40.00
CA ASN A 640 -19.79 31.56 -41.24
C ASN A 640 -19.24 32.99 -41.25
N LYS A 641 -18.20 33.24 -42.07
CA LYS A 641 -17.58 34.57 -42.18
C LYS A 641 -18.48 35.56 -42.90
N THR A 642 -19.26 35.11 -43.88
CA THR A 642 -20.21 35.94 -44.63
C THR A 642 -21.31 36.49 -43.71
N GLN A 643 -21.85 35.64 -42.83
CA GLN A 643 -22.90 36.02 -41.88
C GLN A 643 -22.37 36.47 -40.51
N ASN A 644 -21.04 36.48 -40.34
CA ASN A 644 -20.34 36.79 -39.09
C ASN A 644 -20.91 36.04 -37.85
N ARG A 645 -21.18 34.75 -38.00
CA ARG A 645 -21.85 33.90 -37.00
C ARG A 645 -21.10 32.59 -36.80
N ASP A 646 -20.95 32.15 -35.55
CA ASP A 646 -20.44 30.81 -35.24
C ASP A 646 -21.57 29.78 -35.42
N ILE A 647 -21.31 28.75 -36.24
CA ILE A 647 -22.23 27.63 -36.48
C ILE A 647 -22.06 26.60 -35.37
N MET A 648 -20.81 26.24 -35.06
CA MET A 648 -20.49 25.32 -33.96
C MET A 648 -19.16 25.67 -33.30
N THR A 649 -19.07 25.42 -32.00
CA THR A 649 -17.85 25.62 -31.20
C THR A 649 -17.74 24.51 -30.17
N PHE A 650 -16.56 23.90 -30.11
CA PHE A 650 -16.18 22.85 -29.16
C PHE A 650 -14.95 23.35 -28.40
N ARG A 651 -15.08 23.62 -27.10
CA ARG A 651 -14.01 24.09 -26.19
C ARG A 651 -14.05 23.39 -24.83
N LYS A 652 -15.21 22.89 -24.41
CA LYS A 652 -15.40 22.19 -23.13
C LYS A 652 -15.59 20.69 -23.34
N GLN A 653 -15.24 19.91 -22.33
CA GLN A 653 -15.29 18.44 -22.36
C GLN A 653 -16.67 17.89 -22.74
N GLU A 654 -17.74 18.53 -22.30
CA GLU A 654 -19.11 18.09 -22.61
C GLU A 654 -19.45 18.25 -24.10
N GLU A 655 -18.87 19.25 -24.76
CA GLU A 655 -19.15 19.58 -26.16
C GLU A 655 -18.50 18.56 -27.10
N PHE A 656 -17.30 18.07 -26.76
CA PHE A 656 -16.61 17.05 -27.55
C PHE A 656 -17.33 15.68 -27.58
N GLN A 657 -18.29 15.44 -26.68
CA GLN A 657 -19.07 14.19 -26.66
C GLN A 657 -19.93 13.99 -27.93
N ILE A 658 -20.24 15.07 -28.64
CA ILE A 658 -21.07 15.09 -29.84
C ILE A 658 -20.24 14.78 -31.10
N LEU A 659 -18.89 14.79 -31.00
CA LEU A 659 -18.01 14.46 -32.11
C LEU A 659 -17.97 12.95 -32.38
N PHE A 660 -18.00 12.58 -33.65
CA PHE A 660 -17.94 11.19 -34.08
C PHE A 660 -16.50 10.82 -34.47
N LEU A 661 -15.86 9.96 -33.68
CA LEU A 661 -14.58 9.34 -34.07
C LEU A 661 -14.84 8.09 -34.91
N SER A 662 -14.24 8.01 -36.09
CA SER A 662 -14.29 6.84 -36.96
C SER A 662 -12.88 6.41 -37.41
N GLY A 663 -12.80 5.31 -38.16
CA GLY A 663 -11.53 4.70 -38.53
C GLY A 663 -10.69 4.30 -37.30
N ASP A 664 -9.46 4.82 -37.26
CA ASP A 664 -8.40 4.48 -36.30
C ASP A 664 -8.32 5.41 -35.08
N LEU A 665 -9.30 6.30 -34.89
CA LEU A 665 -9.29 7.25 -33.77
C LEU A 665 -10.20 6.79 -32.62
N LYS A 666 -9.71 6.82 -31.37
CA LYS A 666 -10.46 6.44 -30.16
C LYS A 666 -10.19 7.35 -28.97
N TRP A 667 -11.24 7.84 -28.29
CA TRP A 667 -11.11 8.56 -27.01
C TRP A 667 -10.51 7.65 -25.93
N ILE A 668 -9.37 8.06 -25.36
CA ILE A 668 -8.61 7.22 -24.42
C ILE A 668 -9.18 7.32 -23.02
N PHE A 669 -9.58 8.51 -22.60
CA PHE A 669 -10.15 8.73 -21.27
C PHE A 669 -11.68 8.65 -21.30
N SER A 670 -12.25 8.26 -20.16
CA SER A 670 -13.70 8.24 -19.95
C SER A 670 -14.26 9.64 -19.66
N ASP A 671 -13.48 10.45 -18.94
CA ASP A 671 -13.79 11.81 -18.46
C ASP A 671 -13.16 12.94 -19.31
N ARG A 672 -12.19 12.60 -20.18
CA ARG A 672 -11.57 13.51 -21.14
C ARG A 672 -11.85 13.10 -22.59
N LYS A 673 -12.72 13.86 -23.27
CA LYS A 673 -13.10 13.70 -24.69
C LYS A 673 -12.38 14.69 -25.61
N ASP A 674 -11.24 15.20 -25.17
CA ASP A 674 -10.33 16.05 -25.92
C ASP A 674 -9.01 15.33 -26.27
N VAL A 675 -8.84 14.06 -25.84
CA VAL A 675 -7.62 13.27 -26.08
C VAL A 675 -7.93 11.92 -26.73
N ALA A 676 -7.50 11.76 -27.97
CA ALA A 676 -7.72 10.55 -28.75
C ALA A 676 -6.41 9.81 -29.05
N PHE A 677 -6.48 8.47 -29.10
CA PHE A 677 -5.43 7.61 -29.60
C PHE A 677 -5.70 7.28 -31.06
N SER A 678 -4.72 7.53 -31.90
CA SER A 678 -4.68 7.03 -33.27
C SER A 678 -3.95 5.69 -33.28
N LYS A 679 -4.55 4.66 -33.90
CA LYS A 679 -4.01 3.29 -33.97
C LYS A 679 -3.70 2.80 -35.39
N GLY A 680 -3.73 3.67 -36.40
CA GLY A 680 -3.61 3.26 -37.79
C GLY A 680 -3.65 4.41 -38.80
N LYS A 681 -3.95 4.08 -40.05
CA LYS A 681 -3.78 4.96 -41.21
C LYS A 681 -4.86 6.04 -41.34
N TYR A 682 -6.02 5.85 -40.71
CA TYR A 682 -7.20 6.68 -40.92
C TYR A 682 -7.75 7.25 -39.60
N PRO A 683 -7.08 8.20 -38.93
CA PRO A 683 -7.60 8.87 -37.75
C PRO A 683 -8.69 9.87 -38.13
N ILE A 684 -9.95 9.46 -38.12
CA ILE A 684 -11.04 10.26 -38.67
C ILE A 684 -11.84 10.93 -37.54
N LEU A 685 -12.04 12.24 -37.65
CA LEU A 685 -12.91 13.04 -36.80
C LEU A 685 -14.03 13.66 -37.64
N VAL A 686 -15.28 13.26 -37.42
CA VAL A 686 -16.44 13.78 -38.14
C VAL A 686 -17.21 14.76 -37.25
N LEU A 687 -17.47 15.95 -37.79
CA LEU A 687 -18.26 17.01 -37.15
C LEU A 687 -19.77 16.75 -37.35
N PRO A 688 -20.63 17.31 -36.48
CA PRO A 688 -22.07 17.30 -36.70
C PRO A 688 -22.43 17.92 -38.06
N LYS A 689 -23.48 17.38 -38.67
CA LYS A 689 -24.03 17.87 -39.94
C LYS A 689 -24.47 19.33 -39.80
N ILE A 690 -24.07 20.17 -40.76
CA ILE A 690 -24.55 21.54 -40.89
C ILE A 690 -25.80 21.52 -41.77
N GLU A 691 -26.92 21.98 -41.23
CA GLU A 691 -28.19 21.98 -41.95
C GLU A 691 -28.28 23.14 -42.96
N SER A 692 -29.07 22.96 -44.02
CA SER A 692 -29.29 24.00 -45.05
C SER A 692 -29.89 25.31 -44.50
N SER A 693 -30.43 25.30 -43.27
CA SER A 693 -30.90 26.50 -42.58
C SER A 693 -29.78 27.33 -41.94
N GLU A 694 -28.57 26.78 -41.83
CA GLU A 694 -27.43 27.40 -41.14
C GLU A 694 -26.41 28.02 -42.10
N VAL A 695 -26.46 27.64 -43.38
CA VAL A 695 -25.54 28.09 -44.45
C VAL A 695 -26.27 28.26 -45.78
N ALA A 696 -25.90 29.28 -46.54
CA ALA A 696 -26.41 29.53 -47.89
C ALA A 696 -25.32 29.29 -48.96
N PHE A 697 -25.74 29.00 -50.19
CA PHE A 697 -24.83 28.92 -51.34
C PHE A 697 -24.04 30.22 -51.48
N GLY A 698 -22.71 30.14 -51.53
CA GLY A 698 -21.79 31.27 -51.59
C GLY A 698 -21.34 31.83 -50.23
N ASP A 699 -21.83 31.30 -49.10
CA ASP A 699 -21.25 31.62 -47.79
C ASP A 699 -19.81 31.11 -47.68
N LEU A 700 -18.95 31.82 -46.94
CA LEU A 700 -17.58 31.39 -46.67
C LEU A 700 -17.48 30.87 -45.23
N LEU A 701 -17.17 29.58 -45.08
CA LEU A 701 -16.95 28.96 -43.78
C LEU A 701 -15.48 28.98 -43.39
N GLU A 702 -15.20 29.24 -42.13
CA GLU A 702 -13.89 29.08 -41.50
C GLU A 702 -13.94 27.95 -40.49
N ILE A 703 -13.23 26.86 -40.80
CA ILE A 703 -13.12 25.68 -39.93
C ILE A 703 -11.78 25.78 -39.24
N SER A 704 -11.77 26.07 -37.94
CA SER A 704 -10.54 26.16 -37.15
C SER A 704 -10.45 25.03 -36.13
N ILE A 705 -9.28 24.39 -36.03
CA ILE A 705 -8.96 23.38 -35.02
C ILE A 705 -7.64 23.75 -34.33
N LYS A 706 -7.63 23.70 -33.00
CA LYS A 706 -6.38 23.75 -32.23
C LYS A 706 -6.07 22.37 -31.68
N LEU A 707 -4.98 21.77 -32.16
CA LEU A 707 -4.56 20.44 -31.77
C LEU A 707 -3.05 20.34 -31.49
N LYS A 708 -2.66 19.26 -30.81
CA LYS A 708 -1.28 18.81 -30.62
C LYS A 708 -1.23 17.31 -30.90
N GLU A 709 -0.29 16.88 -31.73
CA GLU A 709 -0.03 15.45 -31.98
C GLU A 709 1.31 15.06 -31.35
N SER A 710 1.28 14.12 -30.41
CA SER A 710 2.46 13.69 -29.64
C SER A 710 2.67 12.19 -29.70
N GLY A 711 3.88 11.76 -29.30
CA GLY A 711 4.18 10.35 -29.10
C GLY A 711 3.45 9.84 -27.87
N VAL A 712 3.17 8.54 -27.79
CA VAL A 712 2.52 7.97 -26.59
C VAL A 712 3.38 8.20 -25.34
N GLN A 713 4.69 7.93 -25.43
CA GLN A 713 5.64 8.20 -24.37
C GLN A 713 5.66 9.68 -23.97
N GLN A 714 5.84 10.55 -24.96
CA GLN A 714 5.88 12.00 -24.76
C GLN A 714 4.61 12.53 -24.08
N PHE A 715 3.43 12.07 -24.53
CA PHE A 715 2.17 12.47 -23.92
C PHE A 715 2.12 12.11 -22.44
N PHE A 716 2.49 10.89 -22.05
CA PHE A 716 2.47 10.47 -20.65
C PHE A 716 3.61 11.09 -19.80
N ASP A 717 4.69 11.54 -20.44
CA ASP A 717 5.74 12.35 -19.80
C ASP A 717 5.24 13.76 -19.47
N GLU A 718 4.52 14.40 -20.40
CA GLU A 718 3.93 15.74 -20.25
C GLU A 718 2.64 15.75 -19.42
N HIS A 719 1.87 14.66 -19.48
CA HIS A 719 0.60 14.45 -18.79
C HIS A 719 0.69 13.25 -17.85
N PRO A 720 1.47 13.37 -16.76
CA PRO A 720 1.58 12.29 -15.80
C PRO A 720 0.17 11.88 -15.34
N VAL A 721 -0.16 10.59 -15.33
CA VAL A 721 -1.50 10.13 -14.95
C VAL A 721 -1.74 10.49 -13.46
N SER A 722 -2.96 10.87 -13.10
CA SER A 722 -3.35 11.15 -11.71
C SER A 722 -3.64 9.83 -10.98
N PHE A 723 -2.69 9.36 -10.16
CA PHE A 723 -2.74 8.07 -9.46
C PHE A 723 -3.60 8.05 -8.18
N ALA A 724 -4.68 8.81 -8.12
CA ALA A 724 -5.52 8.85 -6.92
C ALA A 724 -6.99 9.00 -7.28
N ASN A 725 -7.62 7.88 -7.66
CA ASN A 725 -8.95 7.48 -7.19
C ASN A 725 -9.29 6.12 -7.82
N GLY A 726 -9.38 5.08 -6.98
CA GLY A 726 -9.94 3.80 -7.40
C GLY A 726 -11.38 3.97 -7.84
N ILE A 727 -11.63 3.87 -9.15
CA ILE A 727 -12.99 3.80 -9.68
C ILE A 727 -13.48 2.37 -9.41
N LYS A 728 -14.37 2.23 -8.41
CA LYS A 728 -15.17 1.00 -8.28
C LYS A 728 -15.96 0.80 -9.57
N PRO A 729 -16.13 -0.45 -10.06
CA PRO A 729 -17.09 -0.71 -11.12
C PRO A 729 -18.45 -0.13 -10.70
N CYS A 730 -19.03 0.72 -11.53
CA CYS A 730 -20.34 1.29 -11.23
C CYS A 730 -21.38 0.16 -11.22
N GLU A 731 -22.25 0.09 -10.19
CA GLU A 731 -23.31 -0.93 -10.11
C GLU A 731 -24.24 -0.91 -11.34
N SER A 732 -24.35 0.24 -12.02
CA SER A 732 -25.06 0.37 -13.29
C SER A 732 -24.36 -0.36 -14.45
N ALA A 733 -23.03 -0.39 -14.48
CA ALA A 733 -22.25 -1.11 -15.50
C ALA A 733 -22.33 -2.63 -15.28
N LEU A 734 -22.26 -3.08 -14.02
CA LEU A 734 -22.45 -4.49 -13.65
C LEU A 734 -23.87 -4.97 -13.99
N SER A 735 -24.91 -4.17 -13.70
CA SER A 735 -26.29 -4.53 -14.03
C SER A 735 -26.61 -4.50 -15.54
N SER A 736 -26.04 -3.56 -16.30
CA SER A 736 -26.17 -3.52 -17.75
C SER A 736 -25.45 -4.68 -18.44
N TRP A 737 -24.27 -5.07 -17.93
CA TRP A 737 -23.52 -6.23 -18.43
C TRP A 737 -24.25 -7.55 -18.12
N ARG A 738 -24.84 -7.69 -16.92
CA ARG A 738 -25.73 -8.82 -16.57
C ARG A 738 -26.87 -8.99 -17.56
N LYS A 739 -27.56 -7.91 -17.91
CA LYS A 739 -28.66 -7.94 -18.91
C LYS A 739 -28.18 -8.33 -20.31
N ARG A 740 -26.92 -8.07 -20.67
CA ARG A 740 -26.34 -8.42 -21.97
C ARG A 740 -25.97 -9.90 -22.04
N ILE A 741 -25.38 -10.46 -20.99
CA ILE A 741 -25.04 -11.88 -20.91
C ILE A 741 -26.31 -12.75 -20.87
N LEU A 742 -27.31 -12.37 -20.08
CA LEU A 742 -28.62 -13.06 -20.02
C LEU A 742 -29.44 -12.99 -21.31
N ARG A 743 -29.04 -12.18 -22.30
CA ARG A 743 -29.65 -12.12 -23.64
C ARG A 743 -28.86 -12.92 -24.69
N GLN A 744 -27.61 -13.30 -24.38
CA GLN A 744 -26.70 -14.03 -25.27
C GLN A 744 -26.53 -15.50 -24.88
N GLN A 745 -26.73 -15.83 -23.59
CA GLN A 745 -27.09 -17.16 -23.11
C GLN A 745 -28.58 -17.39 -23.35
#